data_AF-A0A959NYY7-F1
#
_entry.id   AF-A0A959NYY7-F1
#
_cell.length_a   1.000
_cell.length_b   1.000
_cell.length_c   1.000
_cell.angle_alpha   90.00
_cell.angle_beta   90.00
_cell.angle_gamma   90.00
#
_symmetry.space_group_name_H-M   'P 1'
#
loop_
_entity.id
_entity.type
_entity.pdbx_description
1 polymer ?
#
loop_
_entity_poly.entity_id
_entity_poly.type
_entity_poly.pdbx_seq_one_letter_code
_entity_poly.pdbx_strand_id
1 'polypeptide(L)'
;MPEEIQIIYEIIDSLEGISKGIKFPITIYIDVEPGNKEWVHIIKELASKKNFNFLITIREEDWNSIEVSDEFVFSEIELLFEYEEAELIYESLNHYNTDLRFIDFNDAWETFGGRGPLLEFVYLITQNESLSAKLKSQINKIRSDSSTLGNEKIKILRYIVLADCYGSKIKLKEFNSFLNLQNDILFLTELLKKEYLIKLTGDNTFIVGLHPVRSGIIKELLFDNEIHVASDFMLEAIAFVADNTILNFIRNGFRYSNLSVEKLLDRLKGFTPMKWQAYLLIFKSLLWKGISDYLNKNIEFIEQIYADYNKGWITVANFDFADVIEKGSLMQSSDIFSEEQRHYAQTINEKFSSKKEVFFYCLSWLDSIEQIELDARNKDDWDAFGLFLFWLHHLNKNEIIIDFESFEYEKYLNIQPVEIISHVLYSLKKYNKQSQKVSSTVESLFLKKLSQDFNIISIDQENNSINCHYLIDILDEQIDTDESDFIHAKSIKLIELLRFAFPDKESYGTKAIGHKFSFLPDLYDSSIKQIPRDRLPLKPLVEINSTYINLFSYTKRPKSWNDYVELILLKRLTFVRVLKKLVYAFKESHRQKNYEPLRLYVLDYVKIKEEINKMVTPQLPRNVADEWGEFGENDSRDKSRPAISYKLYRELDKSFDSVFTYLDTFLWQSANVIISKIKSLTEKTEFDTNTARVSLGSNLFGAYEGISAFQEHFRNRFLKFSNEKELQRIEREELINISALCFLYRQFIFSNNFLQGNIENIAIKRISDTDSALRKKITNGFRDLSKELNVKFKVDFDNKAKRCIISSDSDSAIESLEILRIAYNKLFDLLEQPDYNSIKYLVLNTKYPTFNMLLLVSGKTINSKWYEFKTYNLREKTFEELEQFNLIPQDIPEDIKNVYKLEEWNTKLRAFKNLDKLLESTSTAYQLAFHLAQLEYFSNKEVEDYNFEILQGHLIKTSTLFQENLQSSI
;
A
#
# COMPACT_ATOMS: atom_id res chain seq x y z
N MET A 1 -14.17 44.98 -51.79
CA MET A 1 -14.08 44.28 -50.48
C MET A 1 -12.88 43.35 -50.55
N PRO A 2 -12.26 42.97 -49.42
CA PRO A 2 -11.34 41.84 -49.39
C PRO A 2 -12.01 40.59 -49.98
N GLU A 3 -11.29 39.76 -50.74
CA GLU A 3 -11.83 38.55 -51.39
C GLU A 3 -12.56 37.62 -50.40
N GLU A 4 -12.06 37.52 -49.16
CA GLU A 4 -12.65 36.70 -48.09
C GLU A 4 -14.07 37.12 -47.69
N ILE A 5 -14.37 38.42 -47.67
CA ILE A 5 -15.71 38.92 -47.34
C ILE A 5 -16.71 38.60 -48.45
N GLN A 6 -16.28 38.65 -49.71
CA GLN A 6 -17.12 38.34 -50.86
C GLN A 6 -17.54 36.86 -50.86
N ILE A 7 -16.60 35.97 -50.53
CA ILE A 7 -16.85 34.53 -50.38
C ILE A 7 -17.88 34.24 -49.27
N ILE A 8 -17.79 34.95 -48.13
CA ILE A 8 -18.75 34.80 -47.02
C ILE A 8 -20.17 35.16 -47.45
N TYR A 9 -20.36 36.28 -48.16
CA TYR A 9 -21.68 36.66 -48.69
C TYR A 9 -22.21 35.67 -49.73
N GLU A 10 -21.35 35.15 -50.60
CA GLU A 10 -21.74 34.10 -51.57
C GLU A 10 -22.18 32.81 -50.87
N ILE A 11 -21.52 32.41 -49.77
CA ILE A 11 -21.92 31.27 -48.93
C ILE A 11 -23.28 31.54 -48.28
N ILE A 12 -23.49 32.72 -47.70
CA ILE A 12 -24.75 33.11 -47.05
C ILE A 12 -25.89 33.11 -48.07
N ASP A 13 -25.70 33.73 -49.24
CA ASP A 13 -26.71 33.81 -50.30
C ASP A 13 -27.05 32.41 -50.86
N SER A 14 -26.04 31.56 -51.01
CA SER A 14 -26.22 30.18 -51.46
C SER A 14 -27.02 29.36 -50.44
N LEU A 15 -26.67 29.46 -49.14
CA LEU A 15 -27.38 28.78 -48.06
C LEU A 15 -28.80 29.34 -47.90
N GLU A 16 -29.00 30.64 -48.06
CA GLU A 16 -30.33 31.23 -48.04
C GLU A 16 -31.18 30.73 -49.23
N GLY A 17 -30.61 30.66 -50.43
CA GLY A 17 -31.26 30.09 -51.60
C GLY A 17 -31.70 28.64 -51.38
N ILE A 18 -30.82 27.82 -50.80
CA ILE A 18 -31.11 26.43 -50.42
C ILE A 18 -32.23 26.36 -49.37
N SER A 19 -32.23 27.27 -48.38
CA SER A 19 -33.23 27.31 -47.31
C SER A 19 -34.66 27.54 -47.83
N LYS A 20 -34.83 28.26 -48.95
CA LYS A 20 -36.16 28.58 -49.52
C LYS A 20 -36.83 27.36 -50.16
N GLY A 21 -36.06 26.37 -50.62
CA GLY A 21 -36.56 25.18 -51.31
C GLY A 21 -36.76 23.96 -50.41
N ILE A 22 -36.13 23.93 -49.23
CA ILE A 22 -36.03 22.73 -48.40
C ILE A 22 -36.92 22.84 -47.15
N LYS A 23 -37.83 21.87 -47.00
CA LYS A 23 -38.81 21.80 -45.90
C LYS A 23 -38.40 20.87 -44.75
N PHE A 24 -37.23 20.27 -44.80
CA PHE A 24 -36.68 19.42 -43.74
C PHE A 24 -35.46 20.08 -43.10
N PRO A 25 -35.14 19.79 -41.83
CA PRO A 25 -33.99 20.38 -41.16
C PRO A 25 -32.67 19.87 -41.76
N ILE A 26 -31.72 20.77 -42.00
CA ILE A 26 -30.35 20.48 -42.45
C ILE A 26 -29.38 20.90 -41.35
N THR A 27 -28.44 20.02 -40.99
CA THR A 27 -27.32 20.38 -40.11
C THR A 27 -26.11 20.79 -40.93
N ILE A 28 -25.58 21.97 -40.67
CA ILE A 28 -24.37 22.53 -41.27
C ILE A 28 -23.25 22.40 -40.24
N TYR A 29 -22.21 21.66 -40.61
CA TYR A 29 -21.01 21.51 -39.80
C TYR A 29 -19.98 22.56 -40.21
N ILE A 30 -19.47 23.32 -39.24
CA ILE A 30 -18.43 24.33 -39.44
C ILE A 30 -17.25 23.97 -38.56
N ASP A 31 -16.13 23.65 -39.20
CA ASP A 31 -14.85 23.50 -38.50
C ASP A 31 -14.09 24.83 -38.56
N VAL A 32 -13.96 25.48 -37.39
CA VAL A 32 -13.42 26.84 -37.29
C VAL A 32 -11.90 26.77 -37.31
N GLU A 33 -11.30 27.42 -38.31
CA GLU A 33 -9.86 27.58 -38.34
C GLU A 33 -9.37 28.47 -37.17
N PRO A 34 -8.18 28.18 -36.60
CA PRO A 34 -7.71 28.89 -35.42
C PRO A 34 -7.62 30.40 -35.64
N GLY A 35 -8.19 31.18 -34.72
CA GLY A 35 -8.26 32.64 -34.80
C GLY A 35 -9.27 33.20 -35.81
N ASN A 36 -10.01 32.38 -36.56
CA ASN A 36 -11.06 32.84 -37.46
C ASN A 36 -12.34 33.20 -36.67
N LYS A 37 -12.83 34.43 -36.83
CA LYS A 37 -14.05 34.94 -36.16
C LYS A 37 -15.23 35.13 -37.11
N GLU A 38 -15.02 34.94 -38.41
CA GLU A 38 -16.00 35.25 -39.45
C GLU A 38 -17.19 34.28 -39.45
N TRP A 39 -17.01 33.08 -38.92
CA TRP A 39 -18.07 32.09 -38.77
C TRP A 39 -19.27 32.64 -37.97
N VAL A 40 -19.02 33.55 -37.00
CA VAL A 40 -20.06 34.19 -36.20
C VAL A 40 -21.02 35.00 -37.08
N HIS A 41 -20.50 35.70 -38.09
CA HIS A 41 -21.30 36.47 -39.04
C HIS A 41 -22.21 35.56 -39.89
N ILE A 42 -21.70 34.39 -40.30
CA ILE A 42 -22.47 33.39 -41.05
C ILE A 42 -23.67 32.90 -40.22
N ILE A 43 -23.45 32.60 -38.94
CA ILE A 43 -24.51 32.15 -38.03
C ILE A 43 -25.53 33.26 -37.80
N LYS A 44 -25.08 34.50 -37.54
CA LYS A 44 -25.97 35.64 -37.29
C LYS A 44 -26.96 35.88 -38.44
N GLU A 45 -26.48 35.88 -39.68
CA GLU A 45 -27.34 36.08 -40.86
C GLU A 45 -28.33 34.92 -41.08
N LEU A 46 -27.94 33.69 -40.72
CA LEU A 46 -28.75 32.49 -40.93
C LEU A 46 -29.60 32.09 -39.71
N ALA A 47 -29.42 32.73 -38.55
CA ALA A 47 -30.10 32.39 -37.29
C ALA A 47 -31.64 32.44 -37.38
N SER A 48 -32.19 33.28 -38.27
CA SER A 48 -33.64 33.39 -38.50
C SER A 48 -34.25 32.19 -39.25
N LYS A 49 -33.44 31.30 -39.84
CA LYS A 49 -33.89 30.20 -40.69
C LYS A 49 -34.14 28.93 -39.87
N LYS A 50 -35.42 28.55 -39.75
CA LYS A 50 -35.87 27.41 -38.91
C LYS A 50 -35.48 26.02 -39.44
N ASN A 51 -34.96 25.94 -40.66
CA ASN A 51 -34.57 24.69 -41.31
C ASN A 51 -33.05 24.42 -41.27
N PHE A 52 -32.26 25.27 -40.60
CA PHE A 52 -30.84 25.02 -40.38
C PHE A 52 -30.51 24.80 -38.90
N ASN A 53 -29.69 23.78 -38.65
CA ASN A 53 -28.99 23.54 -37.40
C ASN A 53 -27.50 23.70 -37.66
N PHE A 54 -26.75 24.23 -36.71
CA PHE A 54 -25.30 24.41 -36.86
C PHE A 54 -24.57 23.57 -35.81
N LEU A 55 -23.57 22.82 -36.24
CA LEU A 55 -22.62 22.14 -35.37
C LEU A 55 -21.25 22.76 -35.62
N ILE A 56 -20.66 23.36 -34.60
CA ILE A 56 -19.42 24.12 -34.73
C ILE A 56 -18.34 23.43 -33.90
N THR A 57 -17.21 23.12 -34.52
CA THR A 57 -16.00 22.73 -33.81
C THR A 57 -15.06 23.91 -33.78
N ILE A 58 -14.70 24.34 -32.58
CA ILE A 58 -13.82 25.46 -32.32
C ILE A 58 -12.94 25.11 -31.13
N ARG A 59 -11.72 25.67 -31.10
CA ARG A 59 -10.85 25.50 -29.93
C ARG A 59 -11.36 26.34 -28.76
N GLU A 60 -11.14 25.84 -27.55
CA GLU A 60 -11.65 26.45 -26.33
C GLU A 60 -11.13 27.89 -26.14
N GLU A 61 -9.87 28.16 -26.47
CA GLU A 61 -9.25 29.49 -26.39
C GLU A 61 -9.80 30.47 -27.43
N ASP A 62 -10.16 29.98 -28.61
CA ASP A 62 -10.74 30.79 -29.67
C ASP A 62 -12.20 31.11 -29.34
N TRP A 63 -12.95 30.14 -28.79
CA TRP A 63 -14.31 30.32 -28.25
C TRP A 63 -14.33 31.38 -27.15
N ASN A 64 -13.44 31.26 -26.16
CA ASN A 64 -13.32 32.22 -25.05
C ASN A 64 -12.89 33.63 -25.49
N SER A 65 -12.42 33.80 -26.73
CA SER A 65 -11.98 35.09 -27.29
C SER A 65 -13.07 35.84 -28.06
N ILE A 66 -14.26 35.25 -28.16
CA ILE A 66 -15.39 35.76 -28.93
C ILE A 66 -16.49 36.19 -27.97
N GLU A 67 -17.00 37.42 -28.12
CA GLU A 67 -18.23 37.84 -27.45
C GLU A 67 -19.43 37.41 -28.31
N VAL A 68 -20.06 36.31 -27.94
CA VAL A 68 -21.34 35.89 -28.51
C VAL A 68 -22.45 36.47 -27.64
N SER A 69 -23.00 37.62 -28.05
CA SER A 69 -24.22 38.23 -27.50
C SER A 69 -25.47 37.37 -27.81
N ASP A 70 -26.63 37.72 -27.24
CA ASP A 70 -27.97 37.08 -27.39
C ASP A 70 -28.53 36.95 -28.83
N GLU A 71 -27.67 37.01 -29.86
CA GLU A 71 -28.03 37.11 -31.27
C GLU A 71 -28.41 35.75 -31.90
N PHE A 72 -28.07 34.62 -31.27
CA PHE A 72 -28.56 33.29 -31.66
C PHE A 72 -28.53 32.32 -30.46
N VAL A 73 -29.37 31.29 -30.51
CA VAL A 73 -29.44 30.26 -29.46
C VAL A 73 -28.41 29.17 -29.74
N PHE A 74 -27.58 28.85 -28.75
CA PHE A 74 -26.59 27.78 -28.84
C PHE A 74 -26.52 26.98 -27.54
N SER A 75 -25.92 25.80 -27.60
CA SER A 75 -25.54 25.00 -26.45
C SER A 75 -24.06 24.65 -26.61
N GLU A 76 -23.28 24.88 -25.56
CA GLU A 76 -21.89 24.46 -25.53
C GLU A 76 -21.81 22.97 -25.17
N ILE A 77 -20.92 22.26 -25.85
CA ILE A 77 -20.57 20.89 -25.53
C ILE A 77 -19.06 20.88 -25.33
N GLU A 78 -18.63 20.93 -24.07
CA GLU A 78 -17.23 20.80 -23.71
C GLU A 78 -16.79 19.34 -23.86
N LEU A 79 -15.66 19.11 -24.52
CA LEU A 79 -15.07 17.78 -24.63
C LEU A 79 -14.12 17.56 -23.46
N LEU A 80 -14.58 16.77 -22.49
CA LEU A 80 -13.78 16.36 -21.34
C LEU A 80 -13.21 14.97 -21.61
N PHE A 81 -11.92 14.78 -21.31
CA PHE A 81 -11.31 13.45 -21.33
C PHE A 81 -11.58 12.76 -20.01
N GLU A 82 -12.59 11.89 -20.00
CA GLU A 82 -13.11 11.23 -18.79
C GLU A 82 -12.40 9.90 -18.49
N TYR A 83 -12.59 9.40 -17.26
CA TYR A 83 -11.99 8.16 -16.77
C TYR A 83 -12.37 6.96 -17.66
N GLU A 84 -13.65 6.86 -18.02
CA GLU A 84 -14.20 5.77 -18.81
C GLU A 84 -13.63 5.76 -20.24
N GLU A 85 -13.46 6.94 -20.84
CA GLU A 85 -12.81 7.05 -22.15
C GLU A 85 -11.33 6.69 -22.08
N ALA A 86 -10.65 7.14 -21.02
CA ALA A 86 -9.24 6.81 -20.79
C ALA A 86 -9.04 5.31 -20.60
N GLU A 87 -9.96 4.62 -19.90
CA GLU A 87 -9.95 3.18 -19.72
C GLU A 87 -10.06 2.46 -21.06
N LEU A 88 -11.05 2.82 -21.87
CA LEU A 88 -11.25 2.24 -23.19
C LEU A 88 -10.03 2.42 -24.11
N ILE A 89 -9.40 3.60 -24.08
CA ILE A 89 -8.21 3.88 -24.87
C ILE A 89 -7.01 3.07 -24.36
N TYR A 90 -6.82 3.01 -23.04
CA TYR A 90 -5.77 2.20 -22.44
C TYR A 90 -5.95 0.72 -22.79
N GLU A 91 -7.15 0.16 -22.63
CA GLU A 91 -7.43 -1.24 -22.96
C GLU A 91 -7.17 -1.54 -24.44
N SER A 92 -7.59 -0.63 -25.33
CA SER A 92 -7.30 -0.74 -26.75
C SER A 92 -5.78 -0.74 -27.02
N LEU A 93 -5.02 0.18 -26.43
CA LEU A 93 -3.56 0.24 -26.60
C LEU A 93 -2.86 -0.99 -26.00
N ASN A 94 -3.31 -1.45 -24.83
CA ASN A 94 -2.79 -2.61 -24.12
C ASN A 94 -3.08 -3.92 -24.87
N HIS A 95 -4.12 -3.96 -25.69
CA HIS A 95 -4.38 -5.09 -26.59
C HIS A 95 -3.32 -5.21 -27.69
N TYR A 96 -2.81 -4.09 -28.21
CA TYR A 96 -1.87 -4.07 -29.34
C TYR A 96 -0.39 -4.00 -28.94
N ASN A 97 -0.06 -3.52 -27.73
CA ASN A 97 1.32 -3.37 -27.26
C ASN A 97 1.49 -3.97 -25.86
N THR A 98 2.40 -4.94 -25.73
CA THR A 98 2.68 -5.62 -24.45
C THR A 98 3.72 -4.91 -23.59
N ASP A 99 4.48 -3.97 -24.16
CA ASP A 99 5.55 -3.23 -23.48
C ASP A 99 5.07 -1.89 -22.89
N LEU A 100 3.78 -1.81 -22.52
CA LEU A 100 3.28 -0.61 -21.85
C LEU A 100 3.98 -0.39 -20.51
N ARG A 101 4.21 0.89 -20.19
CA ARG A 101 4.84 1.32 -18.94
C ARG A 101 4.11 0.84 -17.67
N PHE A 102 2.79 0.68 -17.76
CA PHE A 102 1.88 0.42 -16.63
C PHE A 102 1.27 -0.98 -16.69
N ILE A 103 0.93 -1.54 -15.52
CA ILE A 103 0.32 -2.88 -15.45
C ILE A 103 -1.14 -2.88 -15.83
N ASP A 104 -1.87 -1.87 -15.38
CA ASP A 104 -3.29 -1.71 -15.66
C ASP A 104 -3.61 -0.24 -15.89
N PHE A 105 -4.89 -0.01 -16.21
CA PHE A 105 -5.41 1.32 -16.45
C PHE A 105 -5.32 2.21 -15.20
N ASN A 106 -5.65 1.67 -14.02
CA ASN A 106 -5.67 2.43 -12.77
C ASN A 106 -4.28 3.04 -12.47
N ASP A 107 -3.22 2.23 -12.59
CA ASP A 107 -1.83 2.67 -12.44
C ASP A 107 -1.47 3.78 -13.44
N ALA A 108 -1.90 3.64 -14.71
CA ALA A 108 -1.68 4.65 -15.74
C ALA A 108 -2.43 5.97 -15.45
N TRP A 109 -3.71 5.88 -15.05
CA TRP A 109 -4.57 7.03 -14.80
C TRP A 109 -4.17 7.83 -13.56
N GLU A 110 -3.83 7.14 -12.47
CA GLU A 110 -3.28 7.78 -11.28
C GLU A 110 -1.93 8.44 -11.56
N THR A 111 -1.07 7.78 -12.35
CA THR A 111 0.21 8.38 -12.78
C THR A 111 0.00 9.63 -13.62
N PHE A 112 -1.03 9.62 -14.46
CA PHE A 112 -1.45 10.78 -15.24
C PHE A 112 -1.96 11.95 -14.37
N GLY A 113 -2.34 11.66 -13.12
CA GLY A 113 -2.84 12.66 -12.16
C GLY A 113 -4.36 12.78 -12.15
N GLY A 114 -5.07 11.79 -12.69
CA GLY A 114 -6.52 11.67 -12.66
C GLY A 114 -7.29 12.64 -13.57
N ARG A 115 -6.59 13.52 -14.29
CA ARG A 115 -7.15 14.46 -15.27
C ARG A 115 -6.06 15.03 -16.16
N GLY A 116 -6.42 15.37 -17.40
CA GLY A 116 -5.51 16.02 -18.34
C GLY A 116 -5.94 15.76 -19.78
N PRO A 117 -5.17 16.22 -20.77
CA PRO A 117 -5.56 16.06 -22.17
C PRO A 117 -5.16 14.69 -22.73
N LEU A 118 -5.97 14.18 -23.67
CA LEU A 118 -5.84 12.85 -24.25
C LEU A 118 -4.43 12.55 -24.82
N LEU A 119 -3.82 13.50 -25.51
CA LEU A 119 -2.53 13.29 -26.18
C LEU A 119 -1.40 13.02 -25.18
N GLU A 120 -1.44 13.66 -24.00
CA GLU A 120 -0.49 13.46 -22.92
C GLU A 120 -0.67 12.09 -22.29
N PHE A 121 -1.90 11.62 -22.15
CA PHE A 121 -2.19 10.27 -21.65
C PHE A 121 -1.69 9.21 -22.64
N VAL A 122 -2.00 9.36 -23.93
CA VAL A 122 -1.49 8.45 -24.98
C VAL A 122 0.03 8.48 -25.03
N TYR A 123 0.66 9.67 -24.97
CA TYR A 123 2.13 9.77 -24.92
C TYR A 123 2.71 9.13 -23.64
N LEU A 124 2.08 9.31 -22.49
CA LEU A 124 2.52 8.70 -21.23
C LEU A 124 2.52 7.17 -21.33
N ILE A 125 1.56 6.60 -22.05
CA ILE A 125 1.42 5.15 -22.27
C ILE A 125 2.40 4.65 -23.35
N THR A 126 2.49 5.33 -24.49
CA THR A 126 3.15 4.78 -25.70
C THR A 126 4.46 5.48 -26.10
N GLN A 127 4.78 6.65 -25.54
CA GLN A 127 5.92 7.51 -25.90
C GLN A 127 6.03 7.89 -27.39
N ASN A 128 4.90 8.11 -28.07
CA ASN A 128 4.89 8.32 -29.53
C ASN A 128 5.34 9.73 -29.97
N GLU A 129 5.90 9.88 -31.18
CA GLU A 129 6.57 11.11 -31.63
C GLU A 129 5.64 12.31 -31.94
N SER A 130 4.33 12.09 -32.06
CA SER A 130 3.36 13.10 -32.53
C SER A 130 3.26 14.33 -31.62
N LEU A 131 3.25 14.12 -30.29
CA LEU A 131 3.23 15.21 -29.31
C LEU A 131 4.54 16.01 -29.38
N SER A 132 5.69 15.33 -29.42
CA SER A 132 7.00 15.95 -29.49
C SER A 132 7.18 16.80 -30.75
N ALA A 133 6.74 16.29 -31.91
CA ALA A 133 6.79 17.03 -33.18
C ALA A 133 5.90 18.29 -33.14
N LYS A 134 4.68 18.18 -32.57
CA LYS A 134 3.76 19.31 -32.42
C LYS A 134 4.34 20.40 -31.51
N LEU A 135 4.85 20.02 -30.34
CA LEU A 135 5.48 20.95 -29.40
C LEU A 135 6.71 21.62 -30.03
N LYS A 136 7.55 20.86 -30.75
CA LYS A 136 8.70 21.41 -31.49
C LYS A 136 8.30 22.46 -32.51
N SER A 137 7.21 22.24 -33.26
CA SER A 137 6.68 23.21 -34.21
C SER A 137 6.19 24.49 -33.51
N GLN A 138 5.44 24.36 -32.42
CA GLN A 138 4.96 25.50 -31.61
C GLN A 138 6.13 26.33 -31.08
N ILE A 139 7.12 25.69 -30.45
CA ILE A 139 8.30 26.37 -29.90
C ILE A 139 9.13 27.04 -31.00
N ASN A 140 9.30 26.39 -32.16
CA ASN A 140 10.01 26.99 -33.29
C ASN A 140 9.29 28.23 -33.83
N LYS A 141 7.95 28.25 -33.83
CA LYS A 141 7.17 29.43 -34.22
C LYS A 141 7.44 30.62 -33.30
N ILE A 142 7.43 30.40 -31.97
CA ILE A 142 7.77 31.45 -30.99
C ILE A 142 9.23 31.92 -31.19
N ARG A 143 10.17 31.00 -31.41
CA ARG A 143 11.58 31.34 -31.64
C ARG A 143 11.84 32.10 -32.95
N SER A 144 11.02 31.85 -33.97
CA SER A 144 11.13 32.53 -35.26
C SER A 144 10.64 33.98 -35.20
N ASP A 145 9.87 34.34 -34.18
CA ASP A 145 9.52 35.72 -33.87
C ASP A 145 10.70 36.39 -33.16
N SER A 146 11.53 37.09 -33.94
CA SER A 146 12.71 37.80 -33.44
C SER A 146 12.40 39.07 -32.64
N SER A 147 11.11 39.37 -32.41
CA SER A 147 10.71 40.51 -31.58
C SER A 147 11.06 40.30 -30.10
N THR A 148 11.05 41.38 -29.32
CA THR A 148 11.17 41.30 -27.86
C THR A 148 10.11 40.37 -27.27
N LEU A 149 8.92 40.33 -27.85
CA LEU A 149 7.80 39.49 -27.41
C LEU A 149 8.14 37.99 -27.46
N GLY A 150 8.68 37.52 -28.59
CA GLY A 150 9.09 36.11 -28.75
C GLY A 150 10.18 35.71 -27.76
N ASN A 151 11.18 36.58 -27.56
CA ASN A 151 12.27 36.34 -26.60
C ASN A 151 11.78 36.29 -25.14
N GLU A 152 10.90 37.21 -24.74
CA GLU A 152 10.32 37.22 -23.38
C GLU A 152 9.41 36.02 -23.13
N LYS A 153 8.62 35.59 -24.13
CA LYS A 153 7.83 34.35 -24.07
C LYS A 153 8.72 33.13 -23.81
N ILE A 154 9.80 32.96 -24.56
CA ILE A 154 10.73 31.83 -24.37
C ILE A 154 11.41 31.89 -22.99
N LYS A 155 11.80 33.09 -22.55
CA LYS A 155 12.43 33.27 -21.22
C LYS A 155 11.48 32.86 -20.09
N ILE A 156 10.23 33.32 -20.12
CA ILE A 156 9.20 32.95 -19.14
C ILE A 156 8.94 31.45 -19.19
N LEU A 157 8.75 30.91 -20.40
CA LEU A 157 8.41 29.51 -20.60
C LEU A 157 9.49 28.59 -20.05
N ARG A 158 10.79 28.93 -20.18
CA ARG A 158 11.90 28.16 -19.58
C ARG A 158 11.73 27.92 -18.09
N TYR A 159 11.44 28.96 -17.29
CA TYR A 159 11.25 28.76 -15.85
C TYR A 159 10.00 27.93 -15.58
N ILE A 160 8.88 28.22 -16.26
CA ILE A 160 7.60 27.54 -16.01
C ILE A 160 7.71 26.05 -16.31
N VAL A 161 8.25 25.67 -17.47
CA VAL A 161 8.36 24.25 -17.84
C VAL A 161 9.39 23.53 -16.97
N LEU A 162 10.47 24.20 -16.58
CA LEU A 162 11.47 23.63 -15.68
C LEU A 162 10.90 23.39 -14.28
N ALA A 163 10.11 24.32 -13.76
CA ALA A 163 9.41 24.14 -12.48
C ALA A 163 8.38 23.00 -12.56
N ASP A 164 7.52 23.01 -13.58
CA ASP A 164 6.43 22.04 -13.75
C ASP A 164 6.92 20.61 -13.98
N CYS A 165 7.93 20.41 -14.85
CA CYS A 165 8.49 19.07 -15.06
C CYS A 165 9.16 18.49 -13.82
N TYR A 166 9.61 19.35 -12.90
CA TYR A 166 10.20 18.96 -11.61
C TYR A 166 9.21 19.01 -10.45
N GLY A 167 7.91 18.98 -10.75
CA GLY A 167 6.84 18.83 -9.77
C GLY A 167 6.61 20.07 -8.93
N SER A 168 6.92 21.25 -9.47
CA SER A 168 6.78 22.55 -8.80
C SER A 168 5.98 23.53 -9.65
N LYS A 169 5.71 24.71 -9.09
CA LYS A 169 4.98 25.79 -9.74
C LYS A 169 5.60 27.14 -9.35
N ILE A 170 5.37 28.16 -10.17
CA ILE A 170 5.98 29.48 -10.00
C ILE A 170 4.99 30.43 -9.34
N LYS A 171 5.42 31.13 -8.29
CA LYS A 171 4.69 32.23 -7.66
C LYS A 171 4.72 33.45 -8.58
N LEU A 172 3.56 33.84 -9.12
CA LEU A 172 3.44 34.86 -10.16
C LEU A 172 3.99 36.22 -9.70
N LYS A 173 3.73 36.62 -8.46
CA LYS A 173 4.12 37.92 -7.91
C LYS A 173 5.64 38.06 -7.80
N GLU A 174 6.29 37.10 -7.15
CA GLU A 174 7.73 37.05 -6.95
C GLU A 174 8.46 36.90 -8.28
N PHE A 175 7.90 36.10 -9.20
CA PHE A 175 8.44 35.94 -10.54
C PHE A 175 8.36 37.22 -11.37
N ASN A 176 7.26 37.96 -11.28
CA ASN A 176 7.13 39.27 -11.92
C ASN A 176 8.13 40.28 -11.35
N SER A 177 8.34 40.29 -10.02
CA SER A 177 9.36 41.15 -9.40
C SER A 177 10.80 40.77 -9.78
N PHE A 178 11.03 39.49 -10.07
CA PHE A 178 12.34 39.00 -10.51
C PHE A 178 12.62 39.34 -11.98
N LEU A 179 11.61 39.26 -12.85
CA LEU A 179 11.77 39.48 -14.28
C LEU A 179 11.68 40.97 -14.65
N ASN A 180 12.78 41.53 -15.15
CA ASN A 180 12.79 42.85 -15.78
C ASN A 180 12.29 42.78 -17.23
N LEU A 181 10.98 42.65 -17.44
CA LEU A 181 10.35 42.56 -18.77
C LEU A 181 9.92 43.93 -19.29
N GLN A 182 9.90 44.10 -20.61
CA GLN A 182 9.31 45.26 -21.29
C GLN A 182 7.80 45.11 -21.45
N ASN A 183 7.30 43.89 -21.65
CA ASN A 183 5.87 43.61 -21.73
C ASN A 183 5.32 43.12 -20.37
N ASP A 184 4.04 43.38 -20.14
CA ASP A 184 3.33 42.91 -18.94
C ASP A 184 3.34 41.37 -18.89
N ILE A 185 3.73 40.82 -17.73
CA ILE A 185 3.75 39.38 -17.50
C ILE A 185 2.37 38.75 -17.70
N LEU A 186 1.29 39.43 -17.33
CA LEU A 186 -0.08 38.94 -17.48
C LEU A 186 -0.43 38.78 -18.96
N PHE A 187 -0.06 39.77 -19.78
CA PHE A 187 -0.24 39.71 -21.23
C PHE A 187 0.55 38.55 -21.84
N LEU A 188 1.83 38.39 -21.47
CA LEU A 188 2.65 37.27 -21.95
C LEU A 188 2.09 35.92 -21.53
N THR A 189 1.57 35.80 -20.31
CA THR A 189 0.97 34.56 -19.82
C THR A 189 -0.32 34.21 -20.56
N GLU A 190 -1.18 35.20 -20.88
CA GLU A 190 -2.39 34.95 -21.67
C GLU A 190 -2.05 34.49 -23.09
N LEU A 191 -0.98 35.03 -23.70
CA LEU A 191 -0.52 34.54 -25.00
C LEU A 191 -0.02 33.09 -24.94
N LEU A 192 0.78 32.74 -23.93
CA LEU A 192 1.29 31.36 -23.76
C LEU A 192 0.18 30.36 -23.39
N LYS A 193 -0.85 30.82 -22.68
CA LYS A 193 -2.06 30.05 -22.39
C LYS A 193 -2.85 29.76 -23.66
N LYS A 194 -3.03 30.75 -24.54
CA LYS A 194 -3.64 30.56 -25.88
C LYS A 194 -2.84 29.58 -26.76
N GLU A 195 -1.54 29.43 -26.51
CA GLU A 195 -0.71 28.45 -27.22
C GLU A 195 -0.76 27.04 -26.57
N TYR A 196 -1.55 26.84 -25.51
CA TYR A 196 -1.66 25.60 -24.71
C TYR A 196 -0.30 25.13 -24.15
N LEU A 197 0.51 26.07 -23.67
CA LEU A 197 1.81 25.77 -23.07
C LEU A 197 1.76 25.86 -21.55
N ILE A 198 0.96 26.77 -21.01
CA ILE A 198 0.87 27.07 -19.57
C ILE A 198 -0.59 27.24 -19.12
N LYS A 199 -0.80 27.23 -17.81
CA LYS A 199 -2.06 27.60 -17.16
C LYS A 199 -1.79 28.38 -15.87
N LEU A 200 -2.78 29.15 -15.45
CA LEU A 200 -2.82 29.77 -14.14
C LEU A 200 -3.60 28.87 -13.17
N THR A 201 -3.19 28.87 -11.91
CA THR A 201 -3.96 28.24 -10.82
C THR A 201 -5.18 29.10 -10.49
N GLY A 202 -6.25 28.52 -9.92
CA GLY A 202 -7.58 29.16 -9.84
C GLY A 202 -7.65 30.49 -9.08
N ASP A 203 -6.67 30.78 -8.24
CA ASP A 203 -6.49 32.04 -7.50
C ASP A 203 -5.50 33.00 -8.18
N ASN A 204 -5.00 32.67 -9.38
CA ASN A 204 -3.95 33.37 -10.12
C ASN A 204 -2.66 33.63 -9.33
N THR A 205 -2.42 32.88 -8.24
CA THR A 205 -1.20 33.05 -7.43
C THR A 205 -0.01 32.31 -8.02
N PHE A 206 -0.26 31.20 -8.73
CA PHE A 206 0.78 30.42 -9.39
C PHE A 206 0.56 30.27 -10.89
N ILE A 207 1.68 30.21 -11.62
CA ILE A 207 1.80 29.80 -13.01
C ILE A 207 2.41 28.40 -13.05
N VAL A 208 1.86 27.54 -13.90
CA VAL A 208 2.33 26.17 -14.08
C VAL A 208 2.25 25.77 -15.55
N GLY A 209 3.04 24.78 -15.97
CA GLY A 209 2.89 24.18 -17.28
C GLY A 209 1.51 23.53 -17.43
N LEU A 210 1.09 23.32 -18.68
CA LEU A 210 -0.21 22.67 -18.91
C LEU A 210 -0.25 21.26 -18.30
N HIS A 211 0.85 20.52 -18.47
CA HIS A 211 1.05 19.16 -17.94
C HIS A 211 2.56 18.83 -17.82
N PRO A 212 3.03 18.18 -16.75
CA PRO A 212 4.46 17.91 -16.51
C PRO A 212 5.17 17.16 -17.64
N VAL A 213 4.49 16.24 -18.32
CA VAL A 213 5.04 15.52 -19.48
C VAL A 213 5.33 16.48 -20.64
N ARG A 214 4.42 17.40 -20.95
CA ARG A 214 4.65 18.43 -21.97
C ARG A 214 5.82 19.32 -21.58
N SER A 215 5.86 19.73 -20.32
CA SER A 215 6.92 20.56 -19.78
C SER A 215 8.29 19.87 -19.86
N GLY A 216 8.34 18.55 -19.65
CA GLY A 216 9.55 17.75 -19.88
C GLY A 216 10.04 17.79 -21.33
N ILE A 217 9.14 17.57 -22.29
CA ILE A 217 9.48 17.65 -23.73
C ILE A 217 9.93 19.07 -24.10
N ILE A 218 9.22 20.10 -23.64
CA ILE A 218 9.56 21.50 -23.92
C ILE A 218 10.91 21.87 -23.28
N LYS A 219 11.21 21.38 -22.07
CA LYS A 219 12.51 21.56 -21.43
C LYS A 219 13.63 21.03 -22.33
N GLU A 220 13.50 19.82 -22.89
CA GLU A 220 14.50 19.26 -23.81
C GLU A 220 14.70 20.11 -25.08
N LEU A 221 13.68 20.84 -25.52
CA LEU A 221 13.77 21.76 -26.66
C LEU A 221 14.39 23.12 -26.29
N LEU A 222 14.22 23.57 -25.05
CA LEU A 222 14.56 24.92 -24.61
C LEU A 222 15.92 25.06 -23.91
N PHE A 223 16.46 23.97 -23.37
CA PHE A 223 17.70 23.95 -22.62
C PHE A 223 18.78 23.12 -23.35
N ASP A 224 20.03 23.48 -23.12
CA ASP A 224 21.22 22.81 -23.65
C ASP A 224 22.35 22.88 -22.61
N ASN A 225 23.49 22.24 -22.88
CA ASN A 225 24.59 22.15 -21.92
C ASN A 225 25.56 23.34 -21.96
N GLU A 226 25.38 24.32 -22.84
CA GLU A 226 26.37 25.38 -23.10
C GLU A 226 25.82 26.80 -22.88
N ILE A 227 24.69 27.13 -23.50
CA ILE A 227 24.11 28.47 -23.54
C ILE A 227 22.99 28.60 -22.52
N HIS A 228 22.09 27.62 -22.48
CA HIS A 228 20.91 27.64 -21.63
C HIS A 228 20.91 26.44 -20.70
N VAL A 229 21.81 26.49 -19.71
CA VAL A 229 22.02 25.43 -18.74
C VAL A 229 20.88 25.43 -17.72
N ALA A 230 20.17 24.32 -17.62
CA ALA A 230 19.00 24.20 -16.74
C ALA A 230 19.31 24.52 -15.27
N SER A 231 20.47 24.09 -14.75
CA SER A 231 20.84 24.32 -13.35
C SER A 231 20.99 25.80 -12.99
N ASP A 232 21.42 26.66 -13.91
CA ASP A 232 21.52 28.10 -13.66
C ASP A 232 20.12 28.73 -13.50
N PHE A 233 19.16 28.33 -14.34
CA PHE A 233 17.75 28.74 -14.20
C PHE A 233 17.12 28.22 -12.91
N MET A 234 17.51 27.01 -12.45
CA MET A 234 17.02 26.49 -11.17
C MET A 234 17.48 27.33 -9.99
N LEU A 235 18.76 27.73 -9.95
CA LEU A 235 19.32 28.56 -8.88
C LEU A 235 18.57 29.89 -8.75
N GLU A 236 18.24 30.50 -9.89
CA GLU A 236 17.42 31.72 -9.92
C GLU A 236 16.00 31.45 -9.42
N ALA A 237 15.39 30.35 -9.89
CA ALA A 237 14.01 29.98 -9.60
C ALA A 237 13.70 29.69 -8.13
N ILE A 238 14.69 29.32 -7.32
CA ILE A 238 14.53 29.11 -5.87
C ILE A 238 13.78 30.27 -5.20
N ALA A 239 13.99 31.50 -5.65
CA ALA A 239 13.36 32.69 -5.08
C ALA A 239 11.84 32.77 -5.33
N PHE A 240 11.31 32.06 -6.33
CA PHE A 240 9.93 32.22 -6.79
C PHE A 240 9.22 30.89 -7.11
N VAL A 241 9.81 29.73 -6.83
CA VAL A 241 9.08 28.45 -6.83
C VAL A 241 8.23 28.32 -5.57
N ALA A 242 7.13 27.58 -5.65
CA ALA A 242 6.25 27.36 -4.51
C ALA A 242 6.97 26.65 -3.34
N ASP A 243 6.73 27.17 -2.13
CA ASP A 243 7.43 26.72 -0.92
C ASP A 243 7.17 25.25 -0.61
N ASN A 244 5.93 24.78 -0.84
CA ASN A 244 5.51 23.41 -0.57
C ASN A 244 6.04 22.37 -1.57
N THR A 245 6.63 22.78 -2.69
CA THR A 245 7.18 21.89 -3.72
C THR A 245 8.67 22.07 -3.95
N ILE A 246 9.34 22.91 -3.13
CA ILE A 246 10.76 23.21 -3.28
C ILE A 246 11.65 21.98 -3.09
N LEU A 247 11.24 21.02 -2.26
CA LEU A 247 11.93 19.74 -2.07
C LEU A 247 12.07 18.96 -3.38
N ASN A 248 10.94 18.76 -4.06
CA ASN A 248 10.90 18.07 -5.35
C ASN A 248 11.71 18.83 -6.40
N PHE A 249 11.58 20.16 -6.42
CA PHE A 249 12.32 20.99 -7.36
C PHE A 249 13.84 20.81 -7.19
N ILE A 250 14.37 20.96 -5.97
CA ILE A 250 15.82 20.87 -5.71
C ILE A 250 16.34 19.44 -5.97
N ARG A 251 15.63 18.41 -5.51
CA ARG A 251 16.06 17.00 -5.69
C ARG A 251 16.09 16.57 -7.15
N ASN A 252 15.07 16.95 -7.93
CA ASN A 252 15.09 16.77 -9.38
C ASN A 252 16.24 17.54 -10.02
N GLY A 253 16.58 18.73 -9.50
CA GLY A 253 17.75 19.49 -9.94
C GLY A 253 19.05 18.74 -9.78
N PHE A 254 19.27 18.11 -8.61
CA PHE A 254 20.43 17.26 -8.38
C PHE A 254 20.47 16.05 -9.32
N ARG A 255 19.33 15.38 -9.52
CA ARG A 255 19.24 14.12 -10.28
C ARG A 255 19.31 14.31 -11.79
N TYR A 256 18.61 15.31 -12.33
CA TYR A 256 18.30 15.45 -13.75
C TYR A 256 18.87 16.71 -14.41
N SER A 257 19.45 17.63 -13.64
CA SER A 257 20.03 18.88 -14.13
C SER A 257 21.47 19.13 -13.66
N ASN A 258 22.11 18.17 -12.98
CA ASN A 258 23.46 18.31 -12.43
C ASN A 258 23.63 19.60 -11.60
N LEU A 259 22.62 19.95 -10.80
CA LEU A 259 22.69 21.10 -9.90
C LEU A 259 23.89 20.96 -8.94
N SER A 260 24.82 21.92 -8.97
CA SER A 260 25.93 21.96 -8.01
C SER A 260 25.40 22.36 -6.63
N VAL A 261 25.74 21.55 -5.63
CA VAL A 261 25.38 21.82 -4.24
C VAL A 261 26.12 23.06 -3.70
N GLU A 262 27.34 23.32 -4.17
CA GLU A 262 28.12 24.50 -3.81
C GLU A 262 27.43 25.78 -4.30
N LYS A 263 27.06 25.82 -5.58
CA LYS A 263 26.30 26.94 -6.15
C LYS A 263 24.95 27.14 -5.44
N LEU A 264 24.27 26.04 -5.08
CA LEU A 264 23.02 26.09 -4.33
C LEU A 264 23.23 26.71 -2.95
N LEU A 265 24.23 26.26 -2.19
CA LEU A 265 24.55 26.81 -0.88
C LEU A 265 24.88 28.31 -0.96
N ASP A 266 25.65 28.72 -1.96
CA ASP A 266 25.95 30.14 -2.19
C ASP A 266 24.68 30.95 -2.48
N ARG A 267 23.75 30.40 -3.27
CA ARG A 267 22.45 31.02 -3.53
C ARG A 267 21.59 31.12 -2.27
N LEU A 268 21.62 30.10 -1.42
CA LEU A 268 20.84 30.02 -0.19
C LEU A 268 21.32 31.00 0.90
N LYS A 269 22.61 31.37 0.92
CA LYS A 269 23.14 32.41 1.84
C LYS A 269 22.41 33.76 1.71
N GLY A 270 21.93 34.08 0.51
CA GLY A 270 21.20 35.31 0.21
C GLY A 270 19.68 35.13 0.12
N PHE A 271 19.15 33.96 0.48
CA PHE A 271 17.73 33.64 0.37
C PHE A 271 17.12 33.46 1.75
N THR A 272 16.09 34.26 2.05
CA THR A 272 15.31 34.15 3.29
C THR A 272 13.92 33.61 2.95
N PRO A 273 13.63 32.33 3.27
CA PRO A 273 12.31 31.78 3.09
C PRO A 273 11.23 32.53 3.88
N MET A 274 10.03 32.66 3.31
CA MET A 274 8.90 33.36 3.95
C MET A 274 7.97 32.43 4.74
N LYS A 275 8.27 31.13 4.79
CA LYS A 275 7.46 30.09 5.46
C LYS A 275 8.35 29.05 6.11
N TRP A 276 7.91 28.51 7.24
CA TRP A 276 8.58 27.40 7.94
C TRP A 276 8.71 26.16 7.04
N GLN A 277 7.70 25.90 6.21
CA GLN A 277 7.71 24.81 5.23
C GLN A 277 8.94 24.85 4.32
N ALA A 278 9.29 26.02 3.78
CA ALA A 278 10.44 26.15 2.89
C ALA A 278 11.76 25.86 3.62
N TYR A 279 11.91 26.30 4.88
CA TYR A 279 13.09 25.96 5.69
C TYR A 279 13.24 24.44 5.84
N LEU A 280 12.18 23.74 6.24
CA LEU A 280 12.22 22.29 6.40
C LEU A 280 12.49 21.56 5.09
N LEU A 281 11.85 21.98 3.99
CA LEU A 281 11.98 21.31 2.70
C LEU A 281 13.35 21.55 2.03
N ILE A 282 13.97 22.72 2.24
CA ILE A 282 15.36 22.96 1.85
C ILE A 282 16.30 22.09 2.69
N PHE A 283 16.11 22.03 4.02
CA PHE A 283 16.87 21.14 4.89
C PHE A 283 16.81 19.69 4.41
N LYS A 284 15.60 19.17 4.17
CA LYS A 284 15.39 17.80 3.67
C LYS A 284 16.06 17.56 2.30
N SER A 285 16.10 18.57 1.42
CA SER A 285 16.79 18.47 0.13
C SER A 285 18.31 18.31 0.29
N LEU A 286 18.91 19.11 1.19
CA LEU A 286 20.34 19.06 1.49
C LEU A 286 20.71 17.77 2.23
N LEU A 287 19.86 17.33 3.16
CA LEU A 287 20.02 16.06 3.87
C LEU A 287 19.99 14.89 2.89
N TRP A 288 19.00 14.85 1.99
CA TRP A 288 18.91 13.83 0.96
C TRP A 288 20.16 13.80 0.07
N LYS A 289 20.67 14.98 -0.34
CA LYS A 289 21.91 15.06 -1.12
C LYS A 289 23.11 14.50 -0.35
N GLY A 290 23.21 14.81 0.95
CA GLY A 290 24.24 14.25 1.83
C GLY A 290 24.16 12.73 1.93
N ILE A 291 22.96 12.17 2.09
CA ILE A 291 22.75 10.70 2.08
C ILE A 291 23.16 10.10 0.73
N SER A 292 22.74 10.71 -0.39
CA SER A 292 23.06 10.23 -1.73
C SER A 292 24.56 10.23 -2.00
N ASP A 293 25.28 11.27 -1.56
CA ASP A 293 26.73 11.36 -1.76
C ASP A 293 27.49 10.39 -0.85
N TYR A 294 27.02 10.21 0.39
CA TYR A 294 27.55 9.18 1.28
C TYR A 294 27.40 7.78 0.68
N LEU A 295 26.24 7.47 0.11
CA LEU A 295 26.01 6.21 -0.60
C LEU A 295 26.96 6.04 -1.78
N ASN A 296 27.06 7.05 -2.66
CA ASN A 296 27.94 7.01 -3.83
C ASN A 296 29.42 6.84 -3.44
N LYS A 297 29.87 7.50 -2.38
CA LYS A 297 31.24 7.41 -1.88
C LYS A 297 31.60 6.03 -1.32
N ASN A 298 30.62 5.33 -0.75
CA ASN A 298 30.81 4.02 -0.11
C ASN A 298 30.27 2.85 -0.94
N ILE A 299 29.83 3.09 -2.19
CA ILE A 299 29.08 2.12 -3.00
C ILE A 299 29.86 0.81 -3.23
N GLU A 300 31.17 0.88 -3.46
CA GLU A 300 32.00 -0.31 -3.71
C GLU A 300 31.96 -1.30 -2.55
N PHE A 301 32.02 -0.80 -1.31
CA PHE A 301 31.97 -1.65 -0.12
C PHE A 301 30.56 -2.20 0.13
N ILE A 302 29.52 -1.41 -0.14
CA ILE A 302 28.14 -1.85 0.00
C ILE A 302 27.81 -2.92 -1.04
N GLU A 303 28.29 -2.77 -2.28
CA GLU A 303 28.20 -3.77 -3.34
C GLU A 303 28.92 -5.07 -2.96
N GLN A 304 30.10 -4.96 -2.33
CA GLN A 304 30.82 -6.12 -1.81
C GLN A 304 29.99 -6.86 -0.74
N ILE A 305 29.44 -6.13 0.24
CA ILE A 305 28.56 -6.73 1.26
C ILE A 305 27.33 -7.37 0.61
N TYR A 306 26.72 -6.70 -0.36
CA TYR A 306 25.51 -7.20 -1.03
C TYR A 306 25.79 -8.46 -1.85
N ALA A 307 26.97 -8.58 -2.46
CA ALA A 307 27.36 -9.80 -3.17
C ALA A 307 27.45 -11.01 -2.22
N ASP A 308 27.93 -10.80 -1.00
CA ASP A 308 28.13 -11.85 0.00
C ASP A 308 26.85 -12.18 0.80
N TYR A 309 26.03 -11.16 1.12
CA TYR A 309 24.90 -11.27 2.05
C TYR A 309 23.53 -10.92 1.44
N ASN A 310 23.47 -10.44 0.19
CA ASN A 310 22.23 -10.07 -0.50
C ASN A 310 21.37 -9.12 0.37
N LYS A 311 20.05 -9.34 0.50
CA LYS A 311 19.15 -8.57 1.38
C LYS A 311 19.63 -8.50 2.84
N GLY A 312 20.49 -9.42 3.29
CA GLY A 312 21.10 -9.42 4.61
C GLY A 312 22.17 -8.33 4.81
N TRP A 313 22.56 -7.60 3.76
CA TRP A 313 23.55 -6.52 3.84
C TRP A 313 23.24 -5.46 4.91
N ILE A 314 21.94 -5.21 5.17
CA ILE A 314 21.46 -4.27 6.18
C ILE A 314 21.90 -4.64 7.61
N THR A 315 22.20 -5.92 7.85
CA THR A 315 22.69 -6.40 9.15
C THR A 315 24.19 -6.16 9.29
N VAL A 316 24.91 -6.07 8.17
CA VAL A 316 26.37 -5.96 8.12
C VAL A 316 26.79 -4.50 8.12
N ALA A 317 26.21 -3.67 7.25
CA ALA A 317 26.58 -2.28 7.07
C ALA A 317 26.15 -1.41 8.26
N ASN A 318 27.03 -0.53 8.73
CA ASN A 318 26.73 0.43 9.80
C ASN A 318 26.30 1.78 9.20
N PHE A 319 24.99 1.95 9.01
CA PHE A 319 24.37 3.16 8.45
C PHE A 319 23.49 3.90 9.47
N ASP A 320 23.73 3.72 10.77
CA ASP A 320 22.97 4.42 11.81
C ASP A 320 23.41 5.89 11.94
N PHE A 321 22.90 6.78 11.09
CA PHE A 321 23.40 8.16 10.99
C PHE A 321 23.08 9.03 12.20
N ALA A 322 22.05 8.66 12.97
CA ALA A 322 21.59 9.38 14.15
C ALA A 322 22.01 8.72 15.47
N ASP A 323 22.86 7.70 15.41
CA ASP A 323 23.37 6.93 16.55
C ASP A 323 22.25 6.38 17.47
N VAL A 324 21.18 5.87 16.86
CA VAL A 324 20.01 5.29 17.55
C VAL A 324 20.30 3.92 18.19
N ILE A 325 21.19 3.12 17.59
CA ILE A 325 21.47 1.72 17.95
C ILE A 325 22.74 1.61 18.85
N GLU A 326 23.57 2.67 18.89
CA GLU A 326 24.79 2.87 19.72
C GLU A 326 25.90 1.80 19.63
N LYS A 327 25.66 0.62 19.06
CA LYS A 327 26.57 -0.56 19.12
C LYS A 327 27.15 -0.98 17.76
N GLY A 328 27.18 -0.10 16.78
CA GLY A 328 27.61 -0.44 15.41
C GLY A 328 26.51 -1.15 14.62
N SER A 329 26.87 -1.99 13.66
CA SER A 329 25.88 -2.76 12.89
C SER A 329 25.26 -3.90 13.70
N LEU A 330 24.11 -4.41 13.26
CA LEU A 330 23.43 -5.52 13.94
C LEU A 330 24.32 -6.77 14.02
N MET A 331 25.08 -7.05 12.95
CA MET A 331 26.00 -8.18 12.91
C MET A 331 27.16 -8.00 13.88
N GLN A 332 27.71 -6.79 14.01
CA GLN A 332 28.78 -6.52 14.98
C GLN A 332 28.32 -6.67 16.43
N SER A 333 27.08 -6.25 16.72
CA SER A 333 26.57 -6.10 18.09
C SER A 333 25.82 -7.32 18.64
N SER A 334 25.50 -8.30 17.81
CA SER A 334 24.65 -9.44 18.19
C SER A 334 25.43 -10.75 18.30
N ASP A 335 25.20 -11.47 19.41
CA ASP A 335 25.75 -12.81 19.66
C ASP A 335 25.12 -13.91 18.79
N ILE A 336 24.09 -13.57 18.01
CA ILE A 336 23.43 -14.50 17.07
C ILE A 336 24.37 -14.88 15.91
N PHE A 337 25.34 -14.03 15.58
CA PHE A 337 26.29 -14.25 14.48
C PHE A 337 27.58 -14.94 14.94
N SER A 338 28.31 -15.58 14.04
CA SER A 338 29.60 -16.20 14.37
C SER A 338 30.69 -15.14 14.62
N GLU A 339 31.77 -15.53 15.32
CA GLU A 339 32.91 -14.62 15.56
C GLU A 339 33.55 -14.13 14.25
N GLU A 340 33.63 -15.01 13.24
CA GLU A 340 34.11 -14.67 11.90
C GLU A 340 33.21 -13.62 11.21
N GLN A 341 31.88 -13.79 11.31
CA GLN A 341 30.90 -12.83 10.77
C GLN A 341 31.00 -11.46 11.47
N ARG A 342 31.11 -11.46 12.81
CA ARG A 342 31.32 -10.23 13.59
C ARG A 342 32.61 -9.52 13.19
N HIS A 343 33.70 -10.27 13.04
CA HIS A 343 34.99 -9.72 12.62
C HIS A 343 34.95 -9.14 11.21
N TYR A 344 34.34 -9.86 10.26
CA TYR A 344 34.11 -9.36 8.90
C TYR A 344 33.35 -8.03 8.93
N ALA A 345 32.23 -7.98 9.66
CA ALA A 345 31.42 -6.77 9.78
C ALA A 345 32.22 -5.62 10.42
N GLN A 346 33.07 -5.88 11.41
CA GLN A 346 33.99 -4.90 11.99
C GLN A 346 34.94 -4.33 10.93
N THR A 347 35.69 -5.19 10.25
CA THR A 347 36.71 -4.78 9.28
C THR A 347 36.12 -4.04 8.08
N ILE A 348 34.94 -4.43 7.58
CA ILE A 348 34.36 -3.78 6.41
C ILE A 348 33.79 -2.39 6.74
N ASN A 349 33.17 -2.23 7.92
CA ASN A 349 32.62 -0.93 8.34
C ASN A 349 33.71 0.08 8.71
N GLU A 350 34.91 -0.34 9.11
CA GLU A 350 36.06 0.55 9.30
C GLU A 350 36.50 1.26 8.01
N LYS A 351 36.10 0.76 6.84
CA LYS A 351 36.39 1.36 5.53
C LYS A 351 35.40 2.44 5.11
N PHE A 352 34.24 2.52 5.77
CA PHE A 352 33.22 3.49 5.42
C PHE A 352 33.68 4.91 5.79
N SER A 353 33.25 5.90 5.02
CA SER A 353 33.46 7.30 5.39
C SER A 353 32.66 7.68 6.64
N SER A 354 33.01 8.82 7.23
CA SER A 354 32.37 9.29 8.46
C SER A 354 30.87 9.53 8.25
N LYS A 355 30.02 8.90 9.08
CA LYS A 355 28.55 9.07 9.06
C LYS A 355 28.12 10.54 9.18
N LYS A 356 28.93 11.38 9.83
CA LYS A 356 28.66 12.82 10.01
C LYS A 356 28.65 13.60 8.69
N GLU A 357 29.27 13.06 7.63
CA GLU A 357 29.29 13.69 6.30
C GLU A 357 27.88 13.88 5.73
N VAL A 358 26.91 13.05 6.11
CA VAL A 358 25.50 13.17 5.67
C VAL A 358 24.88 14.53 6.02
N PHE A 359 25.30 15.15 7.13
CA PHE A 359 24.78 16.43 7.58
C PHE A 359 25.59 17.64 7.09
N PHE A 360 26.68 17.43 6.34
CA PHE A 360 27.62 18.48 5.97
C PHE A 360 26.94 19.67 5.27
N TYR A 361 26.13 19.39 4.24
CA TYR A 361 25.43 20.44 3.49
C TYR A 361 24.36 21.15 4.33
N CYS A 362 23.69 20.42 5.22
CA CYS A 362 22.72 21.01 6.14
C CYS A 362 23.41 22.00 7.09
N LEU A 363 24.49 21.57 7.73
CA LEU A 363 25.28 22.42 8.64
C LEU A 363 25.81 23.66 7.93
N SER A 364 26.38 23.51 6.72
CA SER A 364 26.90 24.64 5.95
C SER A 364 25.83 25.69 5.60
N TRP A 365 24.58 25.28 5.39
CA TRP A 365 23.48 26.21 5.16
C TRP A 365 22.99 26.82 6.47
N LEU A 366 22.79 26.01 7.51
CA LEU A 366 22.35 26.49 8.82
C LEU A 366 23.33 27.50 9.44
N ASP A 367 24.63 27.35 9.21
CA ASP A 367 25.67 28.29 9.62
C ASP A 367 25.52 29.69 8.99
N SER A 368 24.75 29.81 7.90
CA SER A 368 24.45 31.10 7.26
C SER A 368 23.20 31.80 7.82
N ILE A 369 22.47 31.16 8.74
CA ILE A 369 21.23 31.68 9.31
C ILE A 369 21.51 32.15 10.74
N GLU A 370 21.39 33.46 10.97
CA GLU A 370 21.52 34.04 12.31
C GLU A 370 20.18 34.12 13.05
N GLN A 371 19.12 34.46 12.32
CA GLN A 371 17.79 34.73 12.88
C GLN A 371 16.68 34.30 11.90
N ILE A 372 15.54 33.88 12.44
CA ILE A 372 14.31 33.59 11.69
C ILE A 372 13.16 34.40 12.29
N GLU A 373 12.62 35.34 11.50
CA GLU A 373 11.49 36.21 11.87
C GLU A 373 10.20 35.74 11.20
N LEU A 374 9.68 34.58 11.61
CA LEU A 374 8.45 34.00 11.07
C LEU A 374 7.51 33.51 12.17
N ASP A 375 6.21 33.68 11.93
CA ASP A 375 5.13 33.13 12.74
C ASP A 375 4.53 31.88 12.07
N ALA A 376 3.98 30.94 12.84
CA ALA A 376 3.35 29.72 12.34
C ALA A 376 1.82 29.81 12.49
N ARG A 377 1.08 29.64 11.37
CA ARG A 377 -0.38 29.93 11.35
C ARG A 377 -1.26 28.81 10.84
N ASN A 378 -0.77 28.01 9.91
CA ASN A 378 -1.51 26.91 9.31
C ASN A 378 -0.86 25.56 9.67
N LYS A 379 -1.56 24.47 9.35
CA LYS A 379 -1.13 23.09 9.61
C LYS A 379 0.30 22.83 9.15
N ASP A 380 0.57 23.11 7.88
CA ASP A 380 1.85 22.78 7.25
C ASP A 380 3.01 23.62 7.83
N ASP A 381 2.76 24.87 8.22
CA ASP A 381 3.76 25.70 8.91
C ASP A 381 4.06 25.20 10.33
N TRP A 382 3.04 24.77 11.10
CA TRP A 382 3.25 24.24 12.45
C TRP A 382 4.01 22.93 12.46
N ASP A 383 3.68 22.02 11.54
CA ASP A 383 4.42 20.76 11.38
C ASP A 383 5.87 21.04 10.97
N ALA A 384 6.06 21.95 10.01
CA ALA A 384 7.38 22.33 9.55
C ALA A 384 8.22 23.02 10.64
N PHE A 385 7.61 23.89 11.45
CA PHE A 385 8.24 24.53 12.60
C PHE A 385 8.71 23.49 13.62
N GLY A 386 7.82 22.59 14.03
CA GLY A 386 8.16 21.54 15.00
C GLY A 386 9.31 20.66 14.53
N LEU A 387 9.25 20.17 13.29
CA LEU A 387 10.26 19.28 12.72
C LEU A 387 11.58 19.98 12.35
N PHE A 388 11.55 21.24 11.90
CA PHE A 388 12.77 21.98 11.61
C PHE A 388 13.52 22.29 12.91
N LEU A 389 12.81 22.74 13.95
CA LEU A 389 13.38 23.01 15.27
C LEU A 389 13.95 21.75 15.92
N PHE A 390 13.31 20.59 15.70
CA PHE A 390 13.84 19.28 16.07
C PHE A 390 15.24 19.05 15.48
N TRP A 391 15.41 19.30 14.17
CA TRP A 391 16.69 19.11 13.48
C TRP A 391 17.74 20.11 13.92
N LEU A 392 17.36 21.37 14.16
CA LEU A 392 18.28 22.35 14.73
C LEU A 392 18.81 21.86 16.08
N HIS A 393 17.94 21.37 16.96
CA HIS A 393 18.37 20.78 18.23
C HIS A 393 19.31 19.59 18.04
N HIS A 394 18.92 18.62 17.20
CA HIS A 394 19.72 17.42 16.96
C HIS A 394 21.12 17.72 16.41
N LEU A 395 21.25 18.75 15.58
CA LEU A 395 22.52 19.18 14.99
C LEU A 395 23.28 20.23 15.83
N ASN A 396 22.83 20.49 17.06
CA ASN A 396 23.40 21.49 17.98
C ASN A 396 23.41 22.92 17.41
N LYS A 397 22.35 23.31 16.71
CA LYS A 397 22.10 24.65 16.14
C LYS A 397 21.10 25.47 16.96
N ASN A 398 21.36 25.52 18.26
CA ASN A 398 20.48 26.17 19.26
C ASN A 398 20.73 27.68 19.39
N GLU A 399 21.70 28.20 18.65
CA GLU A 399 22.11 29.61 18.59
C GLU A 399 21.25 30.49 17.68
N ILE A 400 20.46 29.89 16.76
CA ILE A 400 19.60 30.65 15.83
C ILE A 400 18.50 31.37 16.60
N ILE A 401 18.35 32.66 16.37
CA ILE A 401 17.41 33.51 17.10
C ILE A 401 16.00 33.35 16.53
N ILE A 402 15.05 32.99 17.40
CA ILE A 402 13.62 32.85 17.10
C ILE A 402 12.81 33.48 18.25
N ASP A 403 11.82 34.30 17.93
CA ASP A 403 10.92 34.89 18.92
C ASP A 403 9.72 33.99 19.22
N PHE A 404 9.90 33.05 20.14
CA PHE A 404 8.84 32.11 20.55
C PHE A 404 7.67 32.78 21.28
N GLU A 405 7.89 33.94 21.90
CA GLU A 405 6.88 34.57 22.77
C GLU A 405 5.78 35.29 21.96
N SER A 406 6.03 35.62 20.68
CA SER A 406 5.05 36.30 19.81
C SER A 406 4.05 35.37 19.11
N PHE A 407 4.21 34.04 19.22
CA PHE A 407 3.39 33.07 18.50
C PHE A 407 1.99 32.93 19.15
N GLU A 408 0.92 32.96 18.35
CA GLU A 408 -0.46 32.77 18.83
C GLU A 408 -0.82 31.27 18.99
N TYR A 409 -0.16 30.55 19.91
CA TYR A 409 -0.32 29.09 20.10
C TYR A 409 -1.78 28.65 20.31
N GLU A 410 -2.51 29.27 21.24
CA GLU A 410 -3.89 28.88 21.57
C GLU A 410 -4.86 29.04 20.40
N LYS A 411 -4.58 29.96 19.49
CA LYS A 411 -5.44 30.28 18.35
C LYS A 411 -5.15 29.38 17.14
N TYR A 412 -3.87 29.22 16.80
CA TYR A 412 -3.50 28.51 15.57
C TYR A 412 -3.01 27.08 15.78
N LEU A 413 -2.38 26.76 16.92
CA LEU A 413 -1.86 25.41 17.20
C LEU A 413 -2.95 24.48 17.77
N ASN A 414 -3.85 24.99 18.62
CA ASN A 414 -4.92 24.21 19.27
C ASN A 414 -5.87 23.50 18.29
N ILE A 415 -6.04 24.04 17.08
CA ILE A 415 -6.91 23.46 16.03
C ILE A 415 -6.18 22.42 15.17
N GLN A 416 -4.88 22.21 15.39
CA GLN A 416 -4.07 21.27 14.61
C GLN A 416 -4.20 19.84 15.15
N PRO A 417 -3.90 18.82 14.31
CA PRO A 417 -3.75 17.43 14.75
C PRO A 417 -2.78 17.29 15.93
N VAL A 418 -3.10 16.40 16.89
CA VAL A 418 -2.31 16.18 18.10
C VAL A 418 -0.86 15.75 17.83
N GLU A 419 -0.62 15.07 16.69
CA GLU A 419 0.71 14.71 16.21
C GLU A 419 1.60 15.95 16.05
N ILE A 420 1.07 17.00 15.40
CA ILE A 420 1.80 18.26 15.18
C ILE A 420 2.08 18.94 16.51
N ILE A 421 1.10 18.99 17.42
CA ILE A 421 1.28 19.58 18.75
C ILE A 421 2.39 18.82 19.52
N SER A 422 2.46 17.49 19.39
CA SER A 422 3.50 16.68 20.04
C SER A 422 4.92 16.99 19.51
N HIS A 423 5.07 17.18 18.19
CA HIS A 423 6.35 17.57 17.58
C HIS A 423 6.78 18.97 18.04
N VAL A 424 5.86 19.93 18.04
CA VAL A 424 6.11 21.29 18.53
C VAL A 424 6.51 21.27 20.00
N LEU A 425 5.79 20.52 20.84
CA LEU A 425 6.07 20.39 22.26
C LEU A 425 7.47 19.78 22.52
N TYR A 426 7.81 18.69 21.82
CA TYR A 426 9.15 18.09 21.88
C TYR A 426 10.23 19.15 21.64
N SER A 427 10.10 19.87 20.52
CA SER A 427 11.11 20.80 20.07
C SER A 427 11.23 22.01 20.99
N LEU A 428 10.11 22.54 21.50
CA LEU A 428 10.13 23.65 22.47
C LEU A 428 10.81 23.25 23.79
N LYS A 429 10.57 22.01 24.27
CA LYS A 429 11.22 21.47 25.47
C LYS A 429 12.73 21.27 25.29
N LYS A 430 13.18 20.91 24.09
CA LYS A 430 14.58 20.51 23.82
C LYS A 430 15.48 21.62 23.27
N TYR A 431 14.94 22.54 22.47
CA TYR A 431 15.75 23.48 21.69
C TYR A 431 16.64 24.39 22.55
N ASN A 432 16.07 25.32 23.31
CA ASN A 432 16.83 26.16 24.23
C ASN A 432 15.99 26.67 25.42
N LYS A 433 16.58 27.47 26.30
CA LYS A 433 15.89 28.01 27.49
C LYS A 433 14.74 28.97 27.16
N GLN A 434 14.81 29.69 26.03
CA GLN A 434 13.77 30.64 25.63
C GLN A 434 12.51 29.89 25.18
N SER A 435 12.66 28.87 24.33
CA SER A 435 11.54 28.02 23.89
C SER A 435 10.88 27.27 25.05
N GLN A 436 11.64 26.91 26.09
CA GLN A 436 11.10 26.22 27.27
C GLN A 436 10.07 27.06 28.03
N LYS A 437 10.17 28.40 27.98
CA LYS A 437 9.23 29.29 28.69
C LYS A 437 7.78 29.16 28.22
N VAL A 438 7.58 28.82 26.94
CA VAL A 438 6.25 28.66 26.33
C VAL A 438 5.78 27.19 26.28
N SER A 439 6.64 26.25 26.67
CA SER A 439 6.36 24.81 26.55
C SER A 439 5.20 24.34 27.44
N SER A 440 4.97 24.97 28.59
CA SER A 440 3.85 24.63 29.49
C SER A 440 2.48 24.96 28.88
N THR A 441 2.39 26.07 28.14
CA THR A 441 1.18 26.43 27.38
C THR A 441 0.88 25.37 26.34
N VAL A 442 1.89 24.95 25.57
CA VAL A 442 1.73 23.92 24.53
C VAL A 442 1.46 22.54 25.14
N GLU A 443 2.05 22.20 26.28
CA GLU A 443 1.76 20.95 27.02
C GLU A 443 0.29 20.85 27.41
N SER A 444 -0.29 21.95 27.90
CA SER A 444 -1.71 22.00 28.27
C SER A 444 -2.62 21.80 27.04
N LEU A 445 -2.27 22.42 25.90
CA LEU A 445 -2.98 22.21 24.63
C LEU A 445 -2.88 20.75 24.16
N PHE A 446 -1.68 20.16 24.25
CA PHE A 446 -1.43 18.77 23.88
C PHE A 446 -2.27 17.81 24.71
N LEU A 447 -2.23 17.90 26.04
CA LEU A 447 -2.95 16.98 26.93
C LEU A 447 -4.47 17.05 26.73
N LYS A 448 -5.02 18.25 26.56
CA LYS A 448 -6.44 18.45 26.25
C LYS A 448 -6.82 17.81 24.91
N LYS A 449 -6.05 18.09 23.86
CA LYS A 449 -6.32 17.57 22.51
C LYS A 449 -6.15 16.05 22.43
N LEU A 450 -5.09 15.53 23.04
CA LEU A 450 -4.82 14.10 23.16
C LEU A 450 -5.98 13.37 23.83
N SER A 451 -6.51 13.93 24.92
CA SER A 451 -7.59 13.30 25.66
C SER A 451 -8.89 13.27 24.86
N GLN A 452 -9.20 14.33 24.12
CA GLN A 452 -10.35 14.39 23.22
C GLN A 452 -10.22 13.41 22.04
N ASP A 453 -9.05 13.36 21.39
CA ASP A 453 -8.86 12.54 20.19
C ASP A 453 -8.75 11.04 20.50
N PHE A 454 -8.34 10.65 21.71
CA PHE A 454 -8.12 9.26 22.10
C PHE A 454 -9.03 8.73 23.23
N ASN A 455 -9.99 9.52 23.70
CA ASN A 455 -10.83 9.22 24.87
C ASN A 455 -10.01 8.88 26.13
N ILE A 456 -8.98 9.68 26.42
CA ILE A 456 -8.17 9.48 27.62
C ILE A 456 -8.95 9.98 28.83
N ILE A 457 -9.03 9.13 29.86
CA ILE A 457 -9.76 9.46 31.09
C ILE A 457 -8.78 9.80 32.22
N SER A 458 -7.65 9.11 32.30
CA SER A 458 -6.66 9.34 33.35
C SER A 458 -5.24 9.21 32.82
N ILE A 459 -4.34 10.05 33.34
CA ILE A 459 -2.91 10.05 33.01
C ILE A 459 -2.14 9.97 34.32
N ASP A 460 -1.42 8.87 34.53
CA ASP A 460 -0.52 8.74 35.67
C ASP A 460 0.87 9.22 35.25
N GLN A 461 1.31 10.37 35.77
CA GLN A 461 2.65 10.90 35.52
C GLN A 461 3.54 10.72 36.75
N GLU A 462 4.46 9.77 36.68
CA GLU A 462 5.51 9.58 37.68
C GLU A 462 6.82 10.26 37.24
N ASN A 463 7.87 10.25 38.07
CA ASN A 463 9.15 10.87 37.70
C ASN A 463 9.73 10.28 36.39
N ASN A 464 9.76 8.95 36.28
CA ASN A 464 10.42 8.25 35.17
C ASN A 464 9.45 7.63 34.15
N SER A 465 8.15 7.60 34.45
CA SER A 465 7.15 6.94 33.60
C SER A 465 5.95 7.85 33.34
N ILE A 466 5.25 7.60 32.24
CA ILE A 466 3.94 8.20 31.96
C ILE A 466 3.00 7.11 31.43
N ASN A 467 1.82 6.99 32.03
CA ASN A 467 0.85 5.95 31.68
C ASN A 467 -0.52 6.56 31.39
N CYS A 468 -1.05 6.31 30.19
CA CYS A 468 -2.38 6.78 29.80
C CYS A 468 -3.42 5.66 29.90
N HIS A 469 -4.56 5.97 30.54
CA HIS A 469 -5.72 5.10 30.64
C HIS A 469 -6.84 5.68 29.80
N TYR A 470 -7.19 4.98 28.73
CA TYR A 470 -8.16 5.46 27.74
C TYR A 470 -9.32 4.49 27.59
N LEU A 471 -10.43 5.03 27.11
CA LEU A 471 -11.69 4.33 26.91
C LEU A 471 -11.84 3.90 25.44
N ILE A 472 -12.33 2.68 25.24
CA ILE A 472 -12.77 2.17 23.94
C ILE A 472 -14.28 2.33 23.85
N ASP A 473 -14.75 3.12 22.89
CA ASP A 473 -16.18 3.25 22.63
C ASP A 473 -16.65 2.10 21.72
N ILE A 474 -17.30 1.10 22.32
CA ILE A 474 -17.84 -0.07 21.63
C ILE A 474 -19.01 0.26 20.68
N LEU A 475 -19.52 1.49 20.68
CA LEU A 475 -20.66 1.94 19.87
C LEU A 475 -20.25 2.68 18.60
N ASP A 476 -19.18 3.49 18.66
CA ASP A 476 -18.79 4.40 17.57
C ASP A 476 -17.46 4.05 16.90
N GLU A 477 -16.61 3.20 17.50
CA GLU A 477 -15.32 2.88 16.90
C GLU A 477 -15.50 2.02 15.65
N GLN A 478 -15.65 2.68 14.50
CA GLN A 478 -15.53 2.07 13.18
C GLN A 478 -14.11 1.52 13.04
N ILE A 479 -14.01 0.21 12.82
CA ILE A 479 -12.75 -0.49 12.52
C ILE A 479 -12.36 -0.14 11.08
N ASP A 480 -11.84 1.07 10.87
CA ASP A 480 -11.29 1.50 9.59
C ASP A 480 -9.76 1.44 9.64
N THR A 481 -9.25 0.26 10.03
CA THR A 481 -7.82 -0.04 10.07
C THR A 481 -7.53 -1.30 9.26
N ASP A 482 -6.55 -1.25 8.36
CA ASP A 482 -6.02 -2.43 7.66
C ASP A 482 -5.29 -3.41 8.62
N GLU A 483 -5.07 -3.02 9.89
CA GLU A 483 -4.49 -3.87 10.94
C GLU A 483 -5.55 -4.77 11.59
N SER A 484 -5.20 -6.04 11.81
CA SER A 484 -6.10 -7.02 12.43
C SER A 484 -6.39 -6.76 13.91
N ASP A 485 -5.56 -5.94 14.59
CA ASP A 485 -5.68 -5.57 16.00
C ASP A 485 -5.67 -4.04 16.15
N PHE A 486 -6.84 -3.42 16.03
CA PHE A 486 -6.98 -1.96 16.08
C PHE A 486 -6.58 -1.38 17.46
N ILE A 487 -6.77 -2.14 18.54
CA ILE A 487 -6.44 -1.71 19.91
C ILE A 487 -4.92 -1.59 20.04
N HIS A 488 -4.19 -2.57 19.51
CA HIS A 488 -2.74 -2.50 19.43
C HIS A 488 -2.27 -1.24 18.68
N ALA A 489 -2.84 -0.99 17.50
CA ALA A 489 -2.51 0.16 16.67
C ALA A 489 -2.72 1.49 17.42
N LYS A 490 -3.90 1.65 18.06
CA LYS A 490 -4.26 2.83 18.84
C LYS A 490 -3.31 3.05 20.03
N SER A 491 -3.01 1.99 20.78
CA SER A 491 -2.05 2.05 21.90
C SER A 491 -0.63 2.43 21.46
N ILE A 492 -0.13 1.89 20.34
CA ILE A 492 1.20 2.26 19.83
C ILE A 492 1.24 3.72 19.40
N LYS A 493 0.22 4.18 18.67
CA LYS A 493 0.11 5.59 18.27
C LYS A 493 0.14 6.53 19.48
N LEU A 494 -0.56 6.15 20.56
CA LEU A 494 -0.56 6.92 21.81
C LEU A 494 0.84 6.96 22.46
N ILE A 495 1.55 5.83 22.50
CA ILE A 495 2.92 5.77 23.02
C ILE A 495 3.88 6.65 22.22
N GLU A 496 3.79 6.65 20.90
CA GLU A 496 4.61 7.49 20.03
C GLU A 496 4.37 8.99 20.32
N LEU A 497 3.10 9.40 20.49
CA LEU A 497 2.74 10.77 20.87
C LEU A 497 3.32 11.15 22.24
N LEU A 498 3.21 10.26 23.24
CA LEU A 498 3.77 10.49 24.57
C LEU A 498 5.30 10.58 24.53
N ARG A 499 5.96 9.75 23.70
CA ARG A 499 7.41 9.77 23.50
C ARG A 499 7.91 11.12 22.98
N PHE A 500 7.17 11.75 22.07
CA PHE A 500 7.44 13.12 21.64
C PHE A 500 7.13 14.15 22.73
N ALA A 501 5.95 14.11 23.33
CA ALA A 501 5.51 15.13 24.29
C ALA A 501 6.34 15.15 25.59
N PHE A 502 6.83 14.00 26.04
CA PHE A 502 7.53 13.83 27.32
C PHE A 502 8.91 13.19 27.14
N PRO A 503 9.84 13.87 26.45
CA PRO A 503 11.07 13.23 25.94
C PRO A 503 12.06 12.79 27.02
N ASP A 504 11.87 13.24 28.26
CA ASP A 504 12.68 12.96 29.44
C ASP A 504 12.19 11.75 30.25
N LYS A 505 11.10 11.10 29.85
CA LYS A 505 10.63 9.87 30.50
C LYS A 505 11.41 8.66 29.98
N GLU A 506 11.65 7.71 30.86
CA GLU A 506 12.36 6.46 30.58
C GLU A 506 11.43 5.35 30.10
N SER A 507 10.12 5.45 30.39
CA SER A 507 9.13 4.47 29.92
C SER A 507 7.75 5.07 29.71
N TYR A 508 7.01 4.52 28.75
CA TYR A 508 5.71 4.99 28.29
C TYR A 508 4.73 3.82 28.28
N GLY A 509 3.57 4.00 28.91
CA GLY A 509 2.58 2.94 29.07
C GLY A 509 1.17 3.35 28.68
N THR A 510 0.36 2.35 28.36
CA THR A 510 -1.04 2.53 27.98
C THR A 510 -1.90 1.40 28.51
N LYS A 511 -3.18 1.69 28.74
CA LYS A 511 -4.21 0.69 29.04
C LYS A 511 -5.57 1.15 28.53
N ALA A 512 -6.22 0.31 27.73
CA ALA A 512 -7.59 0.52 27.27
C ALA A 512 -8.59 -0.11 28.24
N ILE A 513 -9.74 0.53 28.42
CA ILE A 513 -10.85 0.04 29.24
C ILE A 513 -12.12 -0.04 28.37
N GLY A 514 -12.97 -1.05 28.63
CA GLY A 514 -14.28 -1.19 27.98
C GLY A 514 -14.34 -2.13 26.76
N HIS A 515 -13.20 -2.67 26.32
CA HIS A 515 -13.13 -3.52 25.12
C HIS A 515 -13.28 -5.03 25.39
N LYS A 516 -13.33 -5.46 26.66
CA LYS A 516 -13.43 -6.89 26.98
C LYS A 516 -14.83 -7.42 26.71
N PHE A 517 -14.90 -8.68 26.29
CA PHE A 517 -16.16 -9.41 26.11
C PHE A 517 -16.48 -10.26 27.33
N SER A 518 -17.75 -10.25 27.73
CA SER A 518 -18.25 -10.98 28.91
C SER A 518 -18.01 -12.49 28.88
N PHE A 519 -17.98 -13.09 27.68
CA PHE A 519 -17.74 -14.53 27.48
C PHE A 519 -16.27 -14.87 27.20
N LEU A 520 -15.38 -13.86 27.10
CA LEU A 520 -13.93 -14.02 26.88
C LEU A 520 -13.11 -13.00 27.72
N PRO A 521 -13.24 -12.96 29.05
CA PRO A 521 -12.63 -11.92 29.89
C PRO A 521 -11.08 -12.02 30.01
N ASP A 522 -10.54 -13.22 29.77
CA ASP A 522 -9.12 -13.58 29.98
C ASP A 522 -8.26 -13.59 28.70
N LEU A 523 -8.77 -13.01 27.60
CA LEU A 523 -7.96 -12.84 26.40
C LEU A 523 -6.77 -11.91 26.65
N TYR A 524 -5.69 -12.15 25.90
CA TYR A 524 -4.54 -11.25 25.87
C TYR A 524 -4.99 -9.83 25.51
N ASP A 525 -4.69 -8.88 26.39
CA ASP A 525 -5.03 -7.47 26.22
C ASP A 525 -3.87 -6.74 25.53
N SER A 526 -4.02 -6.50 24.23
CA SER A 526 -3.00 -5.84 23.40
C SER A 526 -2.84 -4.35 23.73
N SER A 527 -3.78 -3.75 24.48
CA SER A 527 -3.73 -2.35 24.88
C SER A 527 -2.71 -2.07 25.98
N ILE A 528 -2.42 -3.09 26.81
CA ILE A 528 -1.48 -2.99 27.92
C ILE A 528 -0.07 -2.99 27.35
N LYS A 529 0.57 -1.83 27.42
CA LYS A 529 1.93 -1.63 26.96
C LYS A 529 2.73 -0.95 28.05
N GLN A 530 4.01 -1.32 28.13
CA GLN A 530 5.02 -0.59 28.88
C GLN A 530 6.31 -0.66 28.08
N ILE A 531 6.64 0.41 27.37
CA ILE A 531 7.75 0.42 26.43
C ILE A 531 8.85 1.37 26.94
N PRO A 532 10.08 0.86 27.13
CA PRO A 532 11.25 1.68 27.44
C PRO A 532 11.63 2.66 26.33
N ARG A 533 12.24 3.78 26.70
CA ARG A 533 12.67 4.85 25.79
C ARG A 533 13.65 4.39 24.70
N ASP A 534 14.59 3.51 25.04
CA ASP A 534 15.60 2.95 24.13
C ASP A 534 14.98 2.08 23.02
N ARG A 535 13.74 1.58 23.23
CA ARG A 535 12.96 0.83 22.23
C ARG A 535 11.98 1.70 21.45
N LEU A 536 11.98 3.01 21.66
CA LEU A 536 11.11 4.00 21.01
C LEU A 536 11.95 5.10 20.34
N PRO A 537 12.67 4.77 19.26
CA PRO A 537 13.41 5.76 18.52
C PRO A 537 12.46 6.77 17.86
N LEU A 538 12.85 8.05 17.84
CA LEU A 538 12.03 9.09 17.24
C LEU A 538 12.06 8.95 15.72
N LYS A 539 10.87 8.97 15.10
CA LYS A 539 10.69 8.70 13.68
C LYS A 539 11.64 9.49 12.75
N PRO A 540 11.85 10.81 12.91
CA PRO A 540 12.77 11.57 12.05
C PRO A 540 14.21 11.03 12.03
N LEU A 541 14.68 10.42 13.12
CA LEU A 541 16.03 9.85 13.21
C LEU A 541 16.16 8.54 12.43
N VAL A 542 15.09 7.75 12.40
CA VAL A 542 15.05 6.45 11.69
C VAL A 542 14.78 6.63 10.19
N GLU A 543 14.08 7.71 9.80
CA GLU A 543 13.78 8.03 8.40
C GLU A 543 15.06 8.27 7.56
N ILE A 544 16.14 8.80 8.15
CA ILE A 544 17.43 8.95 7.44
C ILE A 544 18.00 7.58 7.05
N ASN A 545 18.04 6.65 8.00
CA ASN A 545 18.53 5.29 7.79
C ASN A 545 17.68 4.58 6.73
N SER A 546 16.35 4.77 6.79
CA SER A 546 15.39 4.23 5.81
C SER A 546 15.64 4.79 4.41
N THR A 547 15.89 6.11 4.29
CA THR A 547 16.21 6.76 3.02
C THR A 547 17.46 6.17 2.38
N TYR A 548 18.51 5.96 3.16
CA TYR A 548 19.74 5.33 2.69
C TYR A 548 19.52 3.89 2.19
N ILE A 549 18.82 3.06 2.98
CA ILE A 549 18.48 1.68 2.61
C ILE A 549 17.69 1.67 1.30
N ASN A 550 16.67 2.52 1.19
CA ASN A 550 15.79 2.55 0.04
C ASN A 550 16.50 3.05 -1.22
N LEU A 551 17.39 4.05 -1.11
CA LEU A 551 18.20 4.52 -2.23
C LEU A 551 19.11 3.43 -2.79
N PHE A 552 19.81 2.68 -1.94
CA PHE A 552 20.63 1.56 -2.41
C PHE A 552 19.76 0.43 -2.98
N SER A 553 18.67 0.07 -2.30
CA SER A 553 17.75 -0.98 -2.74
C SER A 553 17.12 -0.64 -4.09
N TYR A 554 16.82 0.63 -4.36
CA TYR A 554 16.34 1.10 -5.66
C TYR A 554 17.28 0.73 -6.81
N THR A 555 18.60 0.77 -6.59
CA THR A 555 19.60 0.36 -7.59
C THR A 555 19.54 -1.15 -7.91
N LYS A 556 18.98 -1.97 -7.03
CA LYS A 556 18.85 -3.43 -7.19
C LYS A 556 17.55 -3.87 -7.84
N ARG A 557 16.60 -2.95 -8.01
CA ARG A 557 15.28 -3.23 -8.59
C ARG A 557 15.37 -3.51 -10.10
N PRO A 558 14.52 -4.42 -10.63
CA PRO A 558 14.35 -4.61 -12.06
C PRO A 558 13.92 -3.30 -12.76
N LYS A 559 14.22 -3.13 -14.05
CA LYS A 559 13.91 -1.87 -14.74
C LYS A 559 12.43 -1.80 -15.14
N SER A 560 11.84 -2.95 -15.46
CA SER A 560 10.49 -3.07 -16.01
C SER A 560 9.71 -4.23 -15.39
N TRP A 561 8.42 -4.28 -15.66
CA TRP A 561 7.58 -5.43 -15.30
C TRP A 561 7.96 -6.71 -16.03
N ASN A 562 8.47 -6.62 -17.27
CA ASN A 562 9.03 -7.76 -17.98
C ASN A 562 10.23 -8.34 -17.21
N ASP A 563 11.21 -7.50 -16.85
CA ASP A 563 12.39 -7.93 -16.09
C ASP A 563 11.99 -8.60 -14.76
N TYR A 564 11.00 -8.02 -14.08
CA TYR A 564 10.47 -8.56 -12.82
C TYR A 564 9.84 -9.95 -13.01
N VAL A 565 8.98 -10.11 -14.02
CA VAL A 565 8.30 -11.37 -14.34
C VAL A 565 9.30 -12.43 -14.78
N GLU A 566 10.30 -12.07 -15.58
CA GLU A 566 11.38 -12.97 -16.00
C GLU A 566 12.15 -13.53 -14.81
N LEU A 567 12.50 -12.69 -13.83
CA LEU A 567 13.20 -13.12 -12.61
C LEU A 567 12.35 -14.09 -11.78
N ILE A 568 11.04 -13.84 -11.67
CA ILE A 568 10.11 -14.77 -11.00
C ILE A 568 10.04 -16.10 -11.76
N LEU A 569 9.84 -16.07 -13.07
CA LEU A 569 9.76 -17.27 -13.91
C LEU A 569 11.06 -18.08 -13.84
N LEU A 570 12.23 -17.43 -13.83
CA LEU A 570 13.52 -18.07 -13.66
C LEU A 570 13.61 -18.83 -12.33
N LYS A 571 13.15 -18.20 -11.24
CA LYS A 571 13.10 -18.83 -9.92
C LYS A 571 12.15 -20.03 -9.94
N ARG A 572 10.94 -19.89 -10.49
CA ARG A 572 9.96 -20.98 -10.64
C ARG A 572 10.52 -22.17 -11.42
N LEU A 573 11.13 -21.92 -12.57
CA LEU A 573 11.77 -22.95 -13.40
C LEU A 573 12.90 -23.67 -12.64
N THR A 574 13.67 -22.94 -11.84
CA THR A 574 14.72 -23.51 -11.00
C THR A 574 14.14 -24.46 -9.97
N PHE A 575 13.10 -24.05 -9.24
CA PHE A 575 12.42 -24.93 -8.28
C PHE A 575 11.82 -26.17 -8.97
N VAL A 576 11.14 -26.00 -10.11
CA VAL A 576 10.61 -27.12 -10.90
C VAL A 576 11.72 -28.12 -11.26
N ARG A 577 12.86 -27.63 -11.76
CA ARG A 577 14.01 -28.47 -12.12
C ARG A 577 14.54 -29.25 -10.91
N VAL A 578 14.65 -28.61 -9.75
CA VAL A 578 15.17 -29.23 -8.52
C VAL A 578 14.19 -30.25 -7.94
N LEU A 579 12.89 -29.92 -7.88
CA LEU A 579 11.84 -30.83 -7.42
C LEU A 579 11.75 -32.06 -8.35
N LYS A 580 11.83 -31.86 -9.67
CA LYS A 580 11.82 -32.95 -10.65
C LYS A 580 13.02 -33.90 -10.49
N LYS A 581 14.22 -33.35 -10.20
CA LYS A 581 15.41 -34.16 -9.86
C LYS A 581 15.19 -34.98 -8.58
N LEU A 582 14.57 -34.42 -7.55
CA LEU A 582 14.27 -35.13 -6.31
C LEU A 582 13.23 -36.24 -6.52
N VAL A 583 12.15 -35.96 -7.26
CA VAL A 583 11.16 -36.98 -7.65
C VAL A 583 11.83 -38.13 -8.40
N TYR A 584 12.70 -37.81 -9.36
CA TYR A 584 13.48 -38.81 -10.10
C TYR A 584 14.37 -39.66 -9.17
N ALA A 585 15.06 -39.04 -8.21
CA ALA A 585 15.89 -39.75 -7.25
C ALA A 585 15.08 -40.73 -6.37
N PHE A 586 13.89 -40.33 -5.90
CA PHE A 586 12.99 -41.25 -5.19
C PHE A 586 12.50 -42.40 -6.08
N LYS A 587 12.08 -42.09 -7.31
CA LYS A 587 11.64 -43.09 -8.30
C LYS A 587 12.72 -44.13 -8.57
N GLU A 588 13.95 -43.69 -8.82
CA GLU A 588 15.08 -44.57 -9.08
C GLU A 588 15.49 -45.38 -7.85
N SER A 589 15.42 -44.80 -6.66
CA SER A 589 15.70 -45.53 -5.41
C SER A 589 14.71 -46.69 -5.20
N HIS A 590 13.42 -46.45 -5.48
CA HIS A 590 12.41 -47.52 -5.45
C HIS A 590 12.62 -48.57 -6.55
N ARG A 591 12.97 -48.16 -7.78
CA ARG A 591 13.21 -49.06 -8.92
C ARG A 591 14.42 -49.96 -8.69
N GLN A 592 15.53 -49.39 -8.22
CA GLN A 592 16.80 -50.07 -7.99
C GLN A 592 16.89 -50.74 -6.62
N LYS A 593 15.92 -50.48 -5.72
CA LYS A 593 15.86 -50.99 -4.34
C LYS A 593 17.11 -50.67 -3.52
N ASN A 594 17.65 -49.48 -3.71
CA ASN A 594 18.78 -48.94 -2.95
C ASN A 594 18.60 -47.42 -2.79
N TYR A 595 19.46 -46.77 -1.98
CA TYR A 595 19.36 -45.34 -1.70
C TYR A 595 20.45 -44.50 -2.39
N GLU A 596 21.19 -45.08 -3.33
CA GLU A 596 22.28 -44.38 -4.02
C GLU A 596 21.80 -43.17 -4.84
N PRO A 597 20.68 -43.23 -5.59
CA PRO A 597 20.16 -42.06 -6.29
C PRO A 597 19.83 -40.88 -5.37
N LEU A 598 19.32 -41.16 -4.16
CA LEU A 598 19.05 -40.12 -3.15
C LEU A 598 20.35 -39.55 -2.57
N ARG A 599 21.36 -40.40 -2.33
CA ARG A 599 22.69 -39.93 -1.90
C ARG A 599 23.31 -38.99 -2.92
N LEU A 600 23.26 -39.34 -4.21
CA LEU A 600 23.75 -38.52 -5.31
C LEU A 600 23.01 -37.19 -5.41
N TYR A 601 21.67 -37.20 -5.27
CA TYR A 601 20.88 -35.96 -5.22
C TYR A 601 21.36 -35.02 -4.11
N VAL A 602 21.64 -35.53 -2.90
CA VAL A 602 22.08 -34.68 -1.79
C VAL A 602 23.47 -34.08 -2.04
N LEU A 603 24.38 -34.83 -2.66
CA LEU A 603 25.69 -34.30 -3.07
C LEU A 603 25.56 -33.19 -4.11
N ASP A 604 24.66 -33.38 -5.08
CA ASP A 604 24.35 -32.35 -6.10
C ASP A 604 23.62 -31.14 -5.50
N TYR A 605 22.81 -31.35 -4.46
CA TYR A 605 22.02 -30.30 -3.82
C TYR A 605 22.88 -29.18 -3.24
N VAL A 606 24.12 -29.44 -2.79
CA VAL A 606 25.03 -28.39 -2.29
C VAL A 606 25.25 -27.31 -3.33
N LYS A 607 25.53 -27.70 -4.59
CA LYS A 607 25.72 -26.76 -5.70
C LYS A 607 24.42 -26.06 -6.09
N ILE A 608 23.31 -26.79 -6.05
CA ILE A 608 21.97 -26.24 -6.33
C ILE A 608 21.59 -25.21 -5.27
N LYS A 609 21.93 -25.44 -4.00
CA LYS A 609 21.64 -24.52 -2.90
C LYS A 609 22.37 -23.19 -3.10
N GLU A 610 23.63 -23.22 -3.54
CA GLU A 610 24.35 -21.99 -3.91
C GLU A 610 23.67 -21.23 -5.06
N GLU A 611 23.13 -21.93 -6.06
CA GLU A 611 22.36 -21.32 -7.15
C GLU A 611 21.05 -20.70 -6.64
N ILE A 612 20.29 -21.42 -5.79
CA ILE A 612 19.03 -20.91 -5.20
C ILE A 612 19.30 -19.71 -4.29
N ASN A 613 20.35 -19.73 -3.46
CA ASN A 613 20.71 -18.63 -2.57
C ASN A 613 21.05 -17.33 -3.33
N LYS A 614 21.55 -17.46 -4.56
CA LYS A 614 21.81 -16.30 -5.44
C LYS A 614 20.54 -15.73 -6.07
N MET A 615 19.43 -16.48 -6.09
CA MET A 615 18.15 -16.05 -6.65
C MET A 615 17.36 -15.19 -5.66
N VAL A 616 17.61 -13.89 -5.72
CA VAL A 616 16.88 -12.89 -4.94
C VAL A 616 15.41 -12.87 -5.40
N THR A 617 14.49 -12.85 -4.45
CA THR A 617 13.10 -12.46 -4.77
C THR A 617 13.13 -11.00 -5.23
N PRO A 618 12.77 -10.72 -6.50
CA PRO A 618 12.86 -9.37 -7.03
C PRO A 618 11.91 -8.45 -6.27
N GLN A 619 12.39 -7.26 -5.95
CA GLN A 619 11.54 -6.16 -5.51
C GLN A 619 10.78 -5.59 -6.72
N LEU A 620 9.71 -4.83 -6.47
CA LEU A 620 8.95 -4.14 -7.52
C LEU A 620 9.87 -3.29 -8.41
N PRO A 621 9.58 -3.21 -9.71
CA PRO A 621 10.45 -2.54 -10.66
C PRO A 621 10.53 -1.02 -10.47
N ARG A 622 11.61 -0.43 -11.00
CA ARG A 622 11.96 1.00 -10.84
C ARG A 622 10.94 1.97 -11.39
N ASN A 623 10.10 1.54 -12.34
CA ASN A 623 9.04 2.36 -12.95
C ASN A 623 7.86 2.65 -11.99
N VAL A 624 7.71 1.85 -10.92
CA VAL A 624 6.65 2.01 -9.90
C VAL A 624 7.19 2.24 -8.49
N ALA A 625 8.49 2.02 -8.28
CA ALA A 625 9.14 2.24 -7.00
C ALA A 625 9.55 3.70 -6.80
N ASP A 626 9.61 4.12 -5.53
CA ASP A 626 10.11 5.43 -5.17
C ASP A 626 11.62 5.57 -5.43
N GLU A 627 12.01 6.47 -6.33
CA GLU A 627 13.41 6.71 -6.69
C GLU A 627 14.17 7.61 -5.71
N TRP A 628 13.42 8.21 -4.80
CA TRP A 628 13.83 9.20 -3.82
C TRP A 628 14.26 8.57 -2.49
N GLY A 629 13.81 7.34 -2.23
CA GLY A 629 14.11 6.57 -1.03
C GLY A 629 13.22 6.91 0.17
N GLU A 630 12.21 7.75 0.00
CA GLU A 630 11.26 8.12 1.06
C GLU A 630 10.39 6.95 1.50
N PHE A 631 10.02 6.07 0.58
CA PHE A 631 9.10 4.96 0.85
C PHE A 631 9.68 3.60 0.46
N GLY A 632 9.66 2.66 1.41
CA GLY A 632 9.96 1.24 1.16
C GLY A 632 8.72 0.47 0.67
N GLU A 633 8.90 -0.76 0.18
CA GLU A 633 7.77 -1.61 -0.28
C GLU A 633 6.82 -2.03 0.84
N ASN A 634 7.33 -2.02 2.07
CA ASN A 634 6.58 -2.41 3.26
C ASN A 634 5.88 -1.22 3.94
N ASP A 635 6.05 0.02 3.45
CA ASP A 635 5.39 1.20 4.01
C ASP A 635 3.94 1.25 3.55
N SER A 636 3.08 0.58 4.29
CA SER A 636 1.64 0.40 4.01
C SER A 636 0.76 1.62 4.31
N ARG A 637 1.32 2.69 4.88
CA ARG A 637 0.56 3.74 5.58
C ARG A 637 0.35 5.02 4.78
N ASP A 638 0.94 5.16 3.60
CA ASP A 638 0.83 6.38 2.79
C ASP A 638 -0.07 6.19 1.56
N LYS A 639 -0.70 7.26 1.08
CA LYS A 639 -1.54 7.27 -0.13
C LYS A 639 -0.76 7.69 -1.39
N SER A 640 0.57 7.70 -1.31
CA SER A 640 1.46 8.07 -2.43
C SER A 640 1.49 6.99 -3.53
N ARG A 641 1.90 7.37 -4.75
CA ARG A 641 1.93 6.48 -5.95
C ARG A 641 2.58 5.10 -5.71
N PRO A 642 3.75 4.99 -5.04
CA PRO A 642 4.35 3.69 -4.76
C PRO A 642 3.46 2.84 -3.84
N ALA A 643 2.78 3.45 -2.88
CA ALA A 643 1.98 2.76 -1.87
C ALA A 643 0.70 2.11 -2.43
N ILE A 644 0.08 2.70 -3.46
CA ILE A 644 -1.07 2.10 -4.14
C ILE A 644 -0.65 0.85 -4.91
N SER A 645 0.46 0.95 -5.67
CA SER A 645 1.09 -0.22 -6.29
C SER A 645 1.42 -1.28 -5.23
N TYR A 646 2.10 -0.94 -4.13
CA TYR A 646 2.42 -1.89 -3.06
C TYR A 646 1.19 -2.58 -2.47
N LYS A 647 0.06 -1.88 -2.30
CA LYS A 647 -1.19 -2.48 -1.81
C LYS A 647 -1.76 -3.50 -2.80
N LEU A 648 -1.71 -3.23 -4.10
CA LEU A 648 -2.18 -4.13 -5.17
C LEU A 648 -1.32 -5.41 -5.31
N TYR A 649 -0.01 -5.35 -5.03
CA TYR A 649 0.89 -6.52 -5.12
C TYR A 649 1.00 -7.33 -3.82
N ARG A 650 0.48 -6.82 -2.69
CA ARG A 650 0.66 -7.43 -1.37
C ARG A 650 0.18 -8.88 -1.28
N GLU A 651 -0.95 -9.22 -1.90
CA GLU A 651 -1.47 -10.60 -1.87
C GLU A 651 -0.58 -11.55 -2.66
N LEU A 652 -0.07 -11.08 -3.80
CA LEU A 652 0.84 -11.87 -4.62
C LEU A 652 2.16 -12.09 -3.90
N ASP A 653 2.78 -11.04 -3.35
CA ASP A 653 4.04 -11.15 -2.61
C ASP A 653 3.90 -12.09 -1.41
N LYS A 654 2.82 -11.96 -0.62
CA LYS A 654 2.52 -12.89 0.48
C LYS A 654 2.40 -14.34 0.00
N SER A 655 1.65 -14.57 -1.09
CA SER A 655 1.47 -15.92 -1.63
C SER A 655 2.77 -16.48 -2.22
N PHE A 656 3.59 -15.65 -2.88
CA PHE A 656 4.89 -16.01 -3.41
C PHE A 656 5.87 -16.36 -2.28
N ASP A 657 6.04 -15.46 -1.31
CA ASP A 657 6.97 -15.64 -0.21
C ASP A 657 6.60 -16.86 0.62
N SER A 658 5.31 -17.11 0.88
CA SER A 658 4.87 -18.31 1.60
C SER A 658 5.31 -19.59 0.87
N VAL A 659 4.95 -19.75 -0.41
CA VAL A 659 5.22 -20.97 -1.18
C VAL A 659 6.72 -21.22 -1.35
N PHE A 660 7.47 -20.20 -1.79
CA PHE A 660 8.89 -20.40 -2.11
C PHE A 660 9.78 -20.46 -0.87
N THR A 661 9.41 -19.80 0.23
CA THR A 661 10.08 -20.00 1.53
C THR A 661 9.86 -21.42 2.04
N TYR A 662 8.63 -21.93 1.96
CA TYR A 662 8.34 -23.32 2.32
C TYR A 662 9.12 -24.31 1.45
N LEU A 663 9.18 -24.11 0.14
CA LEU A 663 9.94 -24.98 -0.76
C LEU A 663 11.44 -24.93 -0.48
N ASP A 664 12.01 -23.75 -0.29
CA ASP A 664 13.44 -23.60 -0.01
C ASP A 664 13.82 -24.29 1.32
N THR A 665 13.03 -24.02 2.37
CA THR A 665 13.21 -24.64 3.69
C THR A 665 13.04 -26.15 3.61
N PHE A 666 12.03 -26.64 2.88
CA PHE A 666 11.84 -28.07 2.63
C PHE A 666 13.06 -28.69 1.95
N LEU A 667 13.53 -28.11 0.84
CA LEU A 667 14.66 -28.65 0.10
C LEU A 667 15.90 -28.76 0.99
N TRP A 668 16.20 -27.71 1.76
CA TRP A 668 17.33 -27.70 2.69
C TRP A 668 17.21 -28.76 3.79
N GLN A 669 16.07 -28.82 4.47
CA GLN A 669 15.84 -29.81 5.53
C GLN A 669 15.82 -31.24 4.96
N SER A 670 15.24 -31.43 3.77
CA SER A 670 15.10 -32.74 3.15
C SER A 670 16.45 -33.38 2.86
N ALA A 671 17.45 -32.62 2.45
CA ALA A 671 18.81 -33.11 2.22
C ALA A 671 19.41 -33.71 3.50
N ASN A 672 19.27 -33.01 4.63
CA ASN A 672 19.76 -33.47 5.94
C ASN A 672 18.98 -34.71 6.43
N VAL A 673 17.65 -34.69 6.29
CA VAL A 673 16.78 -35.80 6.66
C VAL A 673 17.06 -37.05 5.82
N ILE A 674 17.32 -36.90 4.52
CA ILE A 674 17.68 -38.01 3.63
C ILE A 674 18.98 -38.66 4.09
N ILE A 675 20.04 -37.89 4.37
CA ILE A 675 21.30 -38.45 4.87
C ILE A 675 21.08 -39.17 6.20
N SER A 676 20.42 -38.52 7.16
CA SER A 676 20.18 -39.09 8.49
C SER A 676 19.37 -40.38 8.41
N LYS A 677 18.30 -40.40 7.58
CA LYS A 677 17.48 -41.60 7.38
C LYS A 677 18.26 -42.72 6.71
N ILE A 678 19.05 -42.44 5.67
CA ILE A 678 19.90 -43.44 5.03
C ILE A 678 20.86 -44.06 6.05
N LYS A 679 21.55 -43.23 6.86
CA LYS A 679 22.42 -43.72 7.94
C LYS A 679 21.67 -44.59 8.94
N SER A 680 20.46 -44.20 9.35
CA SER A 680 19.66 -45.03 10.27
C SER A 680 19.32 -46.41 9.68
N LEU A 681 19.10 -46.47 8.35
CA LEU A 681 18.75 -47.70 7.64
C LEU A 681 19.97 -48.59 7.36
N THR A 682 21.16 -48.01 7.19
CA THR A 682 22.40 -48.74 6.89
C THR A 682 23.24 -49.06 8.12
N GLU A 683 23.32 -48.13 9.08
CA GLU A 683 24.20 -48.14 10.26
C GLU A 683 23.44 -48.31 11.58
N LYS A 684 22.10 -48.40 11.57
CA LYS A 684 21.23 -48.55 12.77
C LYS A 684 21.39 -47.43 13.81
N THR A 685 21.64 -46.21 13.37
CA THR A 685 21.67 -45.01 14.21
C THR A 685 20.26 -44.49 14.48
N GLU A 686 20.08 -43.72 15.56
CA GLU A 686 18.81 -43.09 15.92
C GLU A 686 18.44 -42.00 14.90
N PHE A 687 17.19 -42.00 14.43
CA PHE A 687 16.69 -41.06 13.43
C PHE A 687 15.80 -40.00 14.08
N ASP A 688 16.20 -38.73 13.99
CA ASP A 688 15.38 -37.62 14.48
C ASP A 688 14.11 -37.45 13.62
N THR A 689 12.99 -37.88 14.18
CA THR A 689 11.69 -37.78 13.53
C THR A 689 11.08 -36.37 13.62
N ASN A 690 11.55 -35.50 14.52
CA ASN A 690 10.98 -34.16 14.69
C ASN A 690 11.34 -33.26 13.51
N THR A 691 12.62 -33.19 13.12
CA THR A 691 13.04 -32.43 11.94
C THR A 691 12.34 -32.93 10.66
N ALA A 692 12.17 -34.25 10.53
CA ALA A 692 11.45 -34.85 9.40
C ALA A 692 9.96 -34.50 9.37
N ARG A 693 9.31 -34.43 10.55
CA ARG A 693 7.91 -34.00 10.68
C ARG A 693 7.71 -32.55 10.26
N VAL A 694 8.59 -31.64 10.69
CA VAL A 694 8.52 -30.22 10.30
C VAL A 694 8.75 -30.06 8.80
N SER A 695 9.78 -30.73 8.26
CA SER A 695 10.10 -30.69 6.83
C SER A 695 8.93 -31.12 5.93
N LEU A 696 8.21 -32.19 6.31
CA LEU A 696 7.05 -32.65 5.58
C LEU A 696 5.79 -31.84 5.86
N GLY A 697 5.37 -31.77 7.12
CA GLY A 697 4.05 -31.29 7.54
C GLY A 697 3.91 -29.77 7.59
N SER A 698 4.99 -29.04 7.85
CA SER A 698 4.97 -27.57 7.83
C SER A 698 5.38 -27.04 6.46
N ASN A 699 6.49 -27.53 5.91
CA ASN A 699 7.10 -26.94 4.73
C ASN A 699 6.54 -27.52 3.43
N LEU A 700 6.73 -28.82 3.16
CA LEU A 700 6.26 -29.40 1.90
C LEU A 700 4.73 -29.35 1.75
N PHE A 701 4.00 -29.65 2.82
CA PHE A 701 2.55 -29.52 2.84
C PHE A 701 2.13 -28.07 2.67
N GLY A 702 2.70 -27.12 3.43
CA GLY A 702 2.44 -25.69 3.29
C GLY A 702 2.62 -25.17 1.85
N ALA A 703 3.69 -25.59 1.17
CA ALA A 703 3.90 -25.27 -0.24
C ALA A 703 2.77 -25.80 -1.15
N TYR A 704 2.28 -27.02 -0.91
CA TYR A 704 1.15 -27.58 -1.64
C TYR A 704 -0.17 -26.84 -1.35
N GLU A 705 -0.39 -26.37 -0.11
CA GLU A 705 -1.61 -25.63 0.24
C GLU A 705 -1.66 -24.26 -0.46
N GLY A 706 -0.51 -23.60 -0.60
CA GLY A 706 -0.40 -22.24 -1.16
C GLY A 706 -0.24 -22.16 -2.68
N ILE A 707 0.35 -23.18 -3.34
CA ILE A 707 0.77 -23.07 -4.75
C ILE A 707 -0.37 -22.69 -5.71
N SER A 708 -1.58 -23.23 -5.55
CA SER A 708 -2.70 -22.92 -6.46
C SER A 708 -3.16 -21.47 -6.35
N ALA A 709 -3.19 -20.91 -5.14
CA ALA A 709 -3.54 -19.51 -4.93
C ALA A 709 -2.46 -18.61 -5.56
N PHE A 710 -1.18 -18.90 -5.31
CA PHE A 710 -0.08 -18.18 -5.95
C PHE A 710 -0.18 -18.19 -7.49
N GLN A 711 -0.41 -19.35 -8.10
CA GLN A 711 -0.55 -19.47 -9.56
C GLN A 711 -1.74 -18.65 -10.09
N GLU A 712 -2.87 -18.63 -9.38
CA GLU A 712 -4.03 -17.81 -9.74
C GLU A 712 -3.72 -16.32 -9.66
N HIS A 713 -3.17 -15.83 -8.55
CA HIS A 713 -2.76 -14.44 -8.39
C HIS A 713 -1.74 -14.03 -9.46
N PHE A 714 -0.76 -14.89 -9.75
CA PHE A 714 0.25 -14.63 -10.78
C PHE A 714 -0.38 -14.52 -12.17
N ARG A 715 -1.26 -15.45 -12.57
CA ARG A 715 -1.95 -15.39 -13.87
C ARG A 715 -2.81 -14.14 -14.01
N ASN A 716 -3.61 -13.84 -12.98
CA ASN A 716 -4.53 -12.71 -13.02
C ASN A 716 -3.80 -11.37 -13.25
N ARG A 717 -2.53 -11.27 -12.83
CA ARG A 717 -1.75 -10.03 -12.91
C ARG A 717 -0.71 -10.00 -14.02
N PHE A 718 -0.06 -11.13 -14.30
CA PHE A 718 1.17 -11.15 -15.11
C PHE A 718 1.10 -12.05 -16.34
N LEU A 719 -0.07 -12.62 -16.65
CA LEU A 719 -0.22 -13.46 -17.86
C LEU A 719 0.27 -12.73 -19.12
N LYS A 720 0.02 -11.41 -19.23
CA LYS A 720 0.42 -10.59 -20.39
C LYS A 720 1.94 -10.48 -20.60
N PHE A 721 2.74 -10.65 -19.55
CA PHE A 721 4.21 -10.59 -19.59
C PHE A 721 4.85 -11.98 -19.74
N SER A 722 4.04 -13.01 -20.01
CA SER A 722 4.50 -14.40 -20.04
C SER A 722 3.90 -15.14 -21.23
N ASN A 723 4.61 -16.16 -21.72
CA ASN A 723 4.03 -17.07 -22.70
C ASN A 723 3.03 -18.00 -22.02
N GLU A 724 1.75 -17.90 -22.36
CA GLU A 724 0.67 -18.68 -21.72
C GLU A 724 0.94 -20.20 -21.73
N LYS A 725 1.43 -20.76 -22.84
CA LYS A 725 1.71 -22.20 -22.94
C LYS A 725 2.84 -22.61 -22.01
N GLU A 726 3.87 -21.78 -21.92
CA GLU A 726 5.01 -22.04 -21.03
C GLU A 726 4.62 -21.89 -19.57
N LEU A 727 3.80 -20.88 -19.24
CA LEU A 727 3.27 -20.69 -17.90
C LEU A 727 2.41 -21.89 -17.46
N GLN A 728 1.47 -22.33 -18.29
CA GLN A 728 0.66 -23.54 -18.02
C GLN A 728 1.53 -24.79 -17.82
N ARG A 729 2.63 -24.91 -18.58
CA ARG A 729 3.60 -26.00 -18.43
C ARG A 729 4.28 -25.95 -17.07
N ILE A 730 4.79 -24.79 -16.65
CA ILE A 730 5.43 -24.57 -15.36
C ILE A 730 4.46 -24.90 -14.23
N GLU A 731 3.25 -24.34 -14.26
CA GLU A 731 2.23 -24.52 -13.22
C GLU A 731 1.86 -25.99 -13.01
N ARG A 732 1.71 -26.71 -14.12
CA ARG A 732 1.47 -28.14 -14.11
C ARG A 732 2.64 -28.91 -13.52
N GLU A 733 3.88 -28.58 -13.90
CA GLU A 733 5.06 -29.25 -13.36
C GLU A 733 5.26 -28.97 -11.86
N GLU A 734 4.99 -27.74 -11.38
CA GLU A 734 5.02 -27.38 -9.96
C GLU A 734 4.05 -28.28 -9.17
N LEU A 735 2.77 -28.30 -9.57
CA LEU A 735 1.74 -29.11 -8.92
C LEU A 735 2.06 -30.60 -8.94
N ILE A 736 2.49 -31.14 -10.08
CA ILE A 736 2.81 -32.58 -10.21
C ILE A 736 3.97 -32.96 -9.29
N ASN A 737 5.07 -32.20 -9.31
CA ASN A 737 6.27 -32.55 -8.54
C ASN A 737 6.03 -32.38 -7.03
N ILE A 738 5.39 -31.29 -6.59
CA ILE A 738 5.06 -31.08 -5.18
C ILE A 738 4.13 -32.19 -4.67
N SER A 739 3.07 -32.52 -5.43
CA SER A 739 2.13 -33.60 -5.08
C SER A 739 2.83 -34.95 -4.94
N ALA A 740 3.70 -35.28 -5.91
CA ALA A 740 4.43 -36.55 -5.89
C ALA A 740 5.37 -36.64 -4.68
N LEU A 741 6.06 -35.56 -4.34
CA LEU A 741 6.96 -35.51 -3.19
C LEU A 741 6.21 -35.64 -1.87
N CYS A 742 5.02 -35.06 -1.72
CA CYS A 742 4.20 -35.21 -0.50
C CYS A 742 4.00 -36.69 -0.13
N PHE A 743 3.83 -37.56 -1.13
CA PHE A 743 3.72 -39.00 -0.92
C PHE A 743 5.07 -39.72 -0.82
N LEU A 744 5.98 -39.51 -1.78
CA LEU A 744 7.25 -40.25 -1.85
C LEU A 744 8.16 -39.95 -0.66
N TYR A 745 8.25 -38.68 -0.25
CA TYR A 745 9.05 -38.28 0.89
C TYR A 745 8.50 -38.84 2.19
N ARG A 746 7.17 -38.77 2.37
CA ARG A 746 6.49 -39.41 3.51
C ARG A 746 6.74 -40.91 3.56
N GLN A 747 6.60 -41.60 2.43
CA GLN A 747 6.86 -43.04 2.34
C GLN A 747 8.29 -43.36 2.77
N PHE A 748 9.27 -42.57 2.34
CA PHE A 748 10.67 -42.76 2.70
C PHE A 748 10.94 -42.53 4.21
N ILE A 749 10.30 -41.53 4.83
CA ILE A 749 10.50 -41.24 6.26
C ILE A 749 9.90 -42.35 7.13
N PHE A 750 8.64 -42.72 6.86
CA PHE A 750 7.81 -43.51 7.77
C PHE A 750 7.63 -44.98 7.37
N SER A 751 8.21 -45.42 6.25
CA SER A 751 8.17 -46.81 5.81
C SER A 751 9.54 -47.27 5.33
N ASN A 752 9.88 -48.52 5.65
CA ASN A 752 11.14 -49.15 5.23
C ASN A 752 10.99 -49.93 3.91
N ASN A 753 9.80 -49.93 3.31
CA ASN A 753 9.49 -50.75 2.14
C ASN A 753 9.61 -49.96 0.84
N PHE A 754 10.32 -50.55 -0.13
CA PHE A 754 10.31 -50.06 -1.50
C PHE A 754 8.97 -50.34 -2.17
N LEU A 755 8.41 -49.32 -2.81
CA LEU A 755 7.18 -49.41 -3.59
C LEU A 755 7.41 -50.22 -4.88
N GLN A 756 6.33 -50.82 -5.39
CA GLN A 756 6.33 -51.57 -6.65
C GLN A 756 5.38 -50.94 -7.67
N GLY A 757 5.61 -51.18 -8.96
CA GLY A 757 4.78 -50.67 -10.05
C GLY A 757 5.21 -49.29 -10.56
N ASN A 758 4.27 -48.57 -11.21
CA ASN A 758 4.54 -47.23 -11.73
C ASN A 758 4.50 -46.20 -10.60
N ILE A 759 5.63 -46.03 -9.93
CA ILE A 759 5.80 -45.16 -8.75
C ILE A 759 5.34 -43.72 -9.01
N GLU A 760 5.63 -43.21 -10.20
CA GLU A 760 5.26 -41.84 -10.60
C GLU A 760 3.75 -41.66 -10.68
N ASN A 761 3.04 -42.59 -11.33
CA ASN A 761 1.59 -42.57 -11.39
C ASN A 761 0.94 -42.77 -10.01
N ILE A 762 1.52 -43.63 -9.16
CA ILE A 762 1.03 -43.85 -7.78
C ILE A 762 1.17 -42.55 -6.98
N ALA A 763 2.33 -41.89 -7.06
CA ALA A 763 2.61 -40.68 -6.31
C ALA A 763 1.71 -39.51 -6.73
N ILE A 764 1.53 -39.30 -8.04
CA ILE A 764 0.70 -38.21 -8.58
C ILE A 764 -0.78 -38.39 -8.19
N LYS A 765 -1.29 -39.62 -8.21
CA LYS A 765 -2.71 -39.89 -7.91
C LYS A 765 -3.04 -39.94 -6.43
N ARG A 766 -2.05 -40.11 -5.55
CA ARG A 766 -2.29 -40.44 -4.14
C ARG A 766 -3.17 -39.43 -3.40
N ILE A 767 -2.96 -38.14 -3.62
CA ILE A 767 -3.76 -37.08 -2.99
C ILE A 767 -5.21 -37.15 -3.47
N SER A 768 -5.43 -37.25 -4.78
CA SER A 768 -6.76 -37.38 -5.39
C SER A 768 -7.50 -38.65 -4.96
N ASP A 769 -6.79 -39.78 -4.86
CA ASP A 769 -7.35 -41.05 -4.39
C ASP A 769 -7.76 -40.95 -2.92
N THR A 770 -6.96 -40.26 -2.11
CA THR A 770 -7.25 -40.03 -0.68
C THR A 770 -8.47 -39.13 -0.51
N ASP A 771 -8.59 -38.06 -1.30
CA ASP A 771 -9.79 -37.21 -1.33
C ASP A 771 -11.04 -38.01 -1.72
N SER A 772 -10.94 -38.80 -2.79
CA SER A 772 -12.06 -39.64 -3.25
C SER A 772 -12.51 -40.65 -2.19
N ALA A 773 -11.54 -41.27 -1.49
CA ALA A 773 -11.81 -42.19 -0.40
C ALA A 773 -12.47 -41.48 0.80
N LEU A 774 -12.00 -40.28 1.16
CA LEU A 774 -12.55 -39.48 2.24
C LEU A 774 -14.00 -39.06 1.95
N ARG A 775 -14.28 -38.53 0.74
CA ARG A 775 -15.64 -38.17 0.31
C ARG A 775 -16.59 -39.36 0.41
N LYS A 776 -16.15 -40.53 -0.05
CA LYS A 776 -16.93 -41.78 0.03
C LYS A 776 -17.15 -42.20 1.49
N LYS A 777 -16.14 -42.07 2.36
CA LYS A 777 -16.24 -42.39 3.79
C LYS A 777 -17.28 -41.49 4.48
N ILE A 778 -17.22 -40.18 4.26
CA ILE A 778 -18.18 -39.21 4.82
C ILE A 778 -19.58 -39.48 4.30
N THR A 779 -19.75 -39.59 2.98
CA THR A 779 -21.06 -39.81 2.35
C THR A 779 -21.72 -41.11 2.83
N ASN A 780 -20.95 -42.20 2.94
CA ASN A 780 -21.46 -43.46 3.45
C ASN A 780 -21.77 -43.38 4.95
N GLY A 781 -20.91 -42.75 5.75
CA GLY A 781 -21.12 -42.58 7.18
C GLY A 781 -22.39 -41.81 7.52
N PHE A 782 -22.73 -40.77 6.75
CA PHE A 782 -23.98 -40.03 6.92
C PHE A 782 -25.20 -40.75 6.30
N ARG A 783 -25.00 -41.62 5.30
CA ARG A 783 -26.07 -42.51 4.83
C ARG A 783 -26.45 -43.54 5.88
N ASP A 784 -25.47 -44.06 6.62
CA ASP A 784 -25.73 -45.01 7.70
C ASP A 784 -26.35 -44.30 8.92
N LEU A 785 -25.85 -43.12 9.29
CA LEU A 785 -26.47 -42.28 10.33
C LEU A 785 -27.92 -41.90 9.99
N SER A 786 -28.21 -41.62 8.71
CA SER A 786 -29.57 -41.33 8.25
C SER A 786 -30.55 -42.48 8.51
N LYS A 787 -30.09 -43.74 8.40
CA LYS A 787 -30.92 -44.92 8.71
C LYS A 787 -31.09 -45.14 10.21
N GLU A 788 -30.07 -44.81 10.99
CA GLU A 788 -30.07 -44.97 12.45
C GLU A 788 -31.02 -43.98 13.13
N LEU A 789 -31.00 -42.72 12.70
CA LEU A 789 -31.80 -41.65 13.30
C LEU A 789 -33.15 -41.41 12.62
N ASN A 790 -33.41 -42.07 11.48
CA ASN A 790 -34.57 -41.78 10.61
C ASN A 790 -34.65 -40.30 10.17
N VAL A 791 -33.49 -39.64 10.05
CA VAL A 791 -33.33 -38.24 9.62
C VAL A 791 -32.68 -38.22 8.24
N LYS A 792 -33.16 -37.36 7.34
CA LYS A 792 -32.59 -37.24 5.99
C LYS A 792 -31.34 -36.35 6.01
N PHE A 793 -30.17 -36.93 5.80
CA PHE A 793 -28.93 -36.19 5.59
C PHE A 793 -28.59 -36.06 4.09
N LYS A 794 -28.08 -34.90 3.69
CA LYS A 794 -27.45 -34.69 2.38
C LYS A 794 -26.06 -34.08 2.58
N VAL A 795 -25.06 -34.69 1.94
CA VAL A 795 -23.66 -34.27 1.99
C VAL A 795 -23.26 -33.77 0.62
N ASP A 796 -22.82 -32.52 0.54
CA ASP A 796 -22.35 -31.86 -0.67
C ASP A 796 -20.93 -31.32 -0.45
N PHE A 797 -20.12 -31.32 -1.50
CA PHE A 797 -18.73 -30.88 -1.42
C PHE A 797 -18.51 -29.72 -2.40
N ASP A 798 -18.21 -28.54 -1.87
CA ASP A 798 -17.96 -27.32 -2.63
C ASP A 798 -16.46 -27.15 -2.83
N ASN A 799 -15.98 -27.51 -4.02
CA ASN A 799 -14.57 -27.44 -4.37
C ASN A 799 -14.06 -26.01 -4.54
N LYS A 800 -14.94 -25.05 -4.88
CA LYS A 800 -14.57 -23.66 -5.13
C LYS A 800 -14.31 -22.96 -3.80
N ALA A 801 -15.24 -23.10 -2.84
CA ALA A 801 -15.09 -22.54 -1.49
C ALA A 801 -14.30 -23.45 -0.54
N LYS A 802 -13.84 -24.62 -1.01
CA LYS A 802 -13.10 -25.62 -0.21
C LYS A 802 -13.82 -26.01 1.08
N ARG A 803 -15.08 -26.44 0.99
CA ARG A 803 -15.89 -26.79 2.16
C ARG A 803 -16.77 -28.02 1.93
N CYS A 804 -17.13 -28.67 3.03
CA CYS A 804 -18.14 -29.73 3.05
C CYS A 804 -19.42 -29.19 3.68
N ILE A 805 -20.55 -29.35 3.00
CA ILE A 805 -21.87 -28.91 3.48
C ILE A 805 -22.67 -30.16 3.82
N ILE A 806 -23.16 -30.23 5.05
CA ILE A 806 -23.98 -31.32 5.54
C ILE A 806 -25.30 -30.72 5.96
N SER A 807 -26.37 -31.13 5.28
CA SER A 807 -27.73 -30.68 5.58
C SER A 807 -28.53 -31.80 6.21
N SER A 808 -29.38 -31.42 7.16
CA SER A 808 -30.34 -32.30 7.81
C SER A 808 -31.70 -31.63 7.88
N ASP A 809 -32.78 -32.41 7.85
CA ASP A 809 -34.15 -31.92 7.99
C ASP A 809 -34.84 -32.66 9.14
N SER A 810 -35.35 -31.90 10.10
CA SER A 810 -35.91 -32.36 11.37
C SER A 810 -37.33 -31.84 11.58
N ASP A 811 -38.08 -32.45 12.49
CA ASP A 811 -39.46 -32.04 12.75
C ASP A 811 -39.54 -30.86 13.73
N SER A 812 -38.49 -30.62 14.52
CA SER A 812 -38.44 -29.52 15.49
C SER A 812 -37.04 -28.90 15.67
N ALA A 813 -37.01 -27.64 16.12
CA ALA A 813 -35.75 -26.93 16.39
C ALA A 813 -34.89 -27.59 17.49
N ILE A 814 -35.52 -28.17 18.52
CA ILE A 814 -34.80 -28.84 19.61
C ILE A 814 -34.10 -30.10 19.08
N GLU A 815 -34.83 -30.89 18.29
CA GLU A 815 -34.28 -32.06 17.62
C GLU A 815 -33.13 -31.68 16.68
N SER A 816 -33.24 -30.55 15.97
CA SER A 816 -32.17 -30.06 15.09
C SER A 816 -30.85 -29.79 15.82
N LEU A 817 -30.89 -29.29 17.06
CA LEU A 817 -29.70 -29.04 17.88
C LEU A 817 -29.07 -30.34 18.38
N GLU A 818 -29.89 -31.34 18.71
CA GLU A 818 -29.38 -32.66 19.08
C GLU A 818 -28.76 -33.37 17.86
N ILE A 819 -29.38 -33.20 16.67
CA ILE A 819 -28.82 -33.66 15.39
C ILE A 819 -27.48 -32.99 15.11
N LEU A 820 -27.32 -31.69 15.40
CA LEU A 820 -26.04 -30.99 15.24
C LEU A 820 -24.93 -31.64 16.07
N ARG A 821 -25.21 -31.92 17.34
CA ARG A 821 -24.27 -32.59 18.26
C ARG A 821 -23.88 -33.97 17.73
N ILE A 822 -24.87 -34.78 17.35
CA ILE A 822 -24.63 -36.14 16.83
C ILE A 822 -23.87 -36.10 15.50
N ALA A 823 -24.24 -35.20 14.59
CA ALA A 823 -23.59 -35.04 13.29
C ALA A 823 -22.14 -34.57 13.42
N TYR A 824 -21.85 -33.65 14.35
CA TYR A 824 -20.50 -33.22 14.66
C TYR A 824 -19.66 -34.39 15.17
N ASN A 825 -20.14 -35.13 16.18
CA ASN A 825 -19.41 -36.28 16.72
C ASN A 825 -19.26 -37.39 15.66
N LYS A 826 -20.24 -37.59 14.78
CA LYS A 826 -20.11 -38.49 13.63
C LYS A 826 -18.99 -38.05 12.68
N LEU A 827 -18.87 -36.76 12.38
CA LEU A 827 -17.75 -36.25 11.59
C LEU A 827 -16.43 -36.48 12.31
N PHE A 828 -16.34 -36.15 13.60
CA PHE A 828 -15.14 -36.39 14.42
C PHE A 828 -14.67 -37.86 14.29
N ASP A 829 -15.59 -38.83 14.44
CA ASP A 829 -15.29 -40.25 14.29
C ASP A 829 -14.86 -40.64 12.86
N LEU A 830 -15.52 -40.11 11.84
CA LEU A 830 -15.21 -40.42 10.44
C LEU A 830 -13.87 -39.81 9.99
N LEU A 831 -13.58 -38.60 10.48
CA LEU A 831 -12.33 -37.89 10.20
C LEU A 831 -11.16 -38.47 10.98
N GLU A 832 -11.41 -39.12 12.11
CA GLU A 832 -10.39 -39.66 13.01
C GLU A 832 -9.40 -38.54 13.45
N GLN A 833 -8.31 -38.93 14.11
CA GLN A 833 -7.21 -38.02 14.44
C GLN A 833 -6.02 -38.32 13.52
N PRO A 834 -6.05 -37.89 12.24
CA PRO A 834 -4.98 -38.18 11.31
C PRO A 834 -3.68 -37.52 11.78
N ASP A 835 -2.57 -38.27 11.74
CA ASP A 835 -1.25 -37.70 11.99
C ASP A 835 -1.02 -36.47 11.12
N TYR A 836 -0.41 -35.42 11.69
CA TYR A 836 -0.04 -34.17 11.01
C TYR A 836 0.81 -34.37 9.75
N ASN A 837 1.46 -35.52 9.62
CA ASN A 837 2.30 -35.90 8.48
C ASN A 837 1.57 -36.75 7.42
N SER A 838 0.26 -36.98 7.57
CA SER A 838 -0.51 -37.87 6.71
C SER A 838 -1.06 -37.16 5.47
N ILE A 839 -1.23 -37.90 4.37
CA ILE A 839 -1.89 -37.36 3.18
C ILE A 839 -3.37 -37.03 3.47
N LYS A 840 -4.00 -37.75 4.43
CA LYS A 840 -5.37 -37.45 4.89
C LYS A 840 -5.43 -36.07 5.54
N TYR A 841 -4.45 -35.74 6.40
CA TYR A 841 -4.31 -34.42 7.01
C TYR A 841 -4.15 -33.31 5.95
N LEU A 842 -3.26 -33.52 4.97
CA LEU A 842 -3.05 -32.59 3.86
C LEU A 842 -4.35 -32.34 3.06
N VAL A 843 -5.07 -33.40 2.70
CA VAL A 843 -6.34 -33.28 1.97
C VAL A 843 -7.37 -32.50 2.78
N LEU A 844 -7.47 -32.76 4.08
CA LEU A 844 -8.40 -32.06 4.97
C LEU A 844 -8.12 -30.57 5.02
N ASN A 845 -6.87 -30.16 5.24
CA ASN A 845 -6.52 -28.73 5.28
C ASN A 845 -6.70 -28.03 3.93
N THR A 846 -6.42 -28.71 2.82
CA THR A 846 -6.40 -28.06 1.49
C THR A 846 -7.72 -28.06 0.76
N LYS A 847 -8.53 -29.11 0.94
CA LYS A 847 -9.81 -29.29 0.25
C LYS A 847 -11.01 -28.97 1.14
N TYR A 848 -10.87 -29.11 2.46
CA TYR A 848 -11.95 -28.92 3.43
C TYR A 848 -11.46 -28.21 4.70
N PRO A 849 -10.93 -26.98 4.65
CA PRO A 849 -10.65 -26.17 5.84
C PRO A 849 -11.88 -25.95 6.73
N THR A 850 -13.10 -26.00 6.17
CA THR A 850 -14.36 -25.83 6.90
C THR A 850 -15.39 -26.90 6.57
N PHE A 851 -16.20 -27.23 7.59
CA PHE A 851 -17.38 -28.07 7.50
C PHE A 851 -18.58 -27.28 8.00
N ASN A 852 -19.61 -27.16 7.16
CA ASN A 852 -20.79 -26.36 7.45
C ASN A 852 -22.02 -27.26 7.65
N MET A 853 -22.69 -27.12 8.80
CA MET A 853 -23.91 -27.85 9.14
C MET A 853 -25.13 -26.97 8.90
N LEU A 854 -25.91 -27.32 7.89
CA LEU A 854 -27.16 -26.67 7.53
C LEU A 854 -28.34 -27.43 8.18
N LEU A 855 -28.91 -26.85 9.22
CA LEU A 855 -30.04 -27.44 9.93
C LEU A 855 -31.35 -26.90 9.36
N LEU A 856 -32.21 -27.80 8.87
CA LEU A 856 -33.56 -27.49 8.41
C LEU A 856 -34.58 -28.05 9.41
N VAL A 857 -35.67 -27.31 9.58
CA VAL A 857 -36.86 -27.74 10.32
C VAL A 857 -38.04 -27.72 9.36
N SER A 858 -38.60 -28.88 9.06
CA SER A 858 -39.63 -29.09 8.04
C SER A 858 -39.32 -28.37 6.71
N GLY A 859 -38.08 -28.51 6.24
CA GLY A 859 -37.60 -27.99 4.97
C GLY A 859 -37.22 -26.51 4.95
N LYS A 860 -37.20 -25.81 6.10
CA LYS A 860 -36.85 -24.38 6.18
C LYS A 860 -35.73 -24.12 7.19
N THR A 861 -34.94 -23.08 6.95
CA THR A 861 -33.90 -22.62 7.88
C THR A 861 -34.49 -21.80 9.02
N ILE A 862 -33.78 -21.77 10.15
CA ILE A 862 -34.00 -20.81 11.23
C ILE A 862 -32.98 -19.68 11.05
N ASN A 863 -33.46 -18.45 10.92
CA ASN A 863 -32.65 -17.22 10.81
C ASN A 863 -31.63 -17.18 9.66
N SER A 864 -31.75 -18.05 8.65
CA SER A 864 -30.78 -18.15 7.56
C SER A 864 -29.34 -18.34 8.02
N LYS A 865 -29.17 -19.05 9.15
CA LYS A 865 -27.85 -19.37 9.70
C LYS A 865 -27.49 -20.84 9.54
N TRP A 866 -26.20 -21.13 9.58
CA TRP A 866 -25.63 -22.47 9.66
C TRP A 866 -24.52 -22.52 10.72
N TYR A 867 -24.06 -23.71 11.09
CA TYR A 867 -22.92 -23.85 12.00
C TYR A 867 -21.66 -24.13 11.20
N GLU A 868 -20.62 -23.31 11.38
CA GLU A 868 -19.34 -23.51 10.72
C GLU A 868 -18.32 -24.09 11.69
N PHE A 869 -17.78 -25.25 11.36
CA PHE A 869 -16.72 -25.90 12.13
C PHE A 869 -15.42 -25.91 11.33
N LYS A 870 -14.36 -25.39 11.95
CA LYS A 870 -13.02 -25.48 11.40
C LYS A 870 -12.49 -26.90 11.53
N THR A 871 -11.71 -27.33 10.56
CA THR A 871 -11.21 -28.71 10.50
C THR A 871 -10.28 -29.08 11.63
N TYR A 872 -9.55 -28.13 12.22
CA TYR A 872 -8.74 -28.42 13.41
C TYR A 872 -9.61 -28.80 14.62
N ASN A 873 -10.74 -28.11 14.85
CA ASN A 873 -11.70 -28.48 15.90
C ASN A 873 -12.21 -29.92 15.72
N LEU A 874 -12.65 -30.26 14.51
CA LEU A 874 -13.21 -31.58 14.20
C LEU A 874 -12.21 -32.74 14.30
N ARG A 875 -10.91 -32.48 14.44
CA ARG A 875 -9.88 -33.50 14.63
C ARG A 875 -9.40 -33.58 16.08
N GLU A 876 -9.58 -32.53 16.85
CA GLU A 876 -8.98 -32.39 18.19
C GLU A 876 -10.01 -32.43 19.31
N LYS A 877 -11.24 -31.99 19.03
CA LYS A 877 -12.30 -31.79 20.03
C LYS A 877 -13.59 -32.48 19.61
N THR A 878 -14.15 -33.24 20.53
CA THR A 878 -15.57 -33.66 20.50
C THR A 878 -16.49 -32.44 20.64
N PHE A 879 -17.78 -32.60 20.37
CA PHE A 879 -18.73 -31.48 20.47
C PHE A 879 -18.76 -30.89 21.89
N GLU A 880 -18.64 -31.76 22.89
CA GLU A 880 -18.67 -31.40 24.30
C GLU A 880 -17.44 -30.62 24.78
N GLU A 881 -16.33 -30.67 24.03
CA GLU A 881 -15.08 -29.95 24.31
C GLU A 881 -14.97 -28.63 23.54
N LEU A 882 -15.98 -28.28 22.72
CA LEU A 882 -16.03 -27.02 22.01
C LEU A 882 -16.28 -25.85 22.95
N GLU A 883 -15.62 -24.74 22.66
CA GLU A 883 -15.90 -23.49 23.34
C GLU A 883 -17.23 -22.92 22.83
N GLN A 884 -17.92 -22.13 23.66
CA GLN A 884 -19.22 -21.56 23.29
C GLN A 884 -19.17 -20.73 22.00
N PHE A 885 -18.06 -20.04 21.73
CA PHE A 885 -17.90 -19.25 20.51
C PHE A 885 -17.80 -20.11 19.24
N ASN A 886 -17.40 -21.39 19.34
CA ASN A 886 -17.42 -22.32 18.21
C ASN A 886 -18.83 -22.73 17.79
N LEU A 887 -19.83 -22.45 18.63
CA LEU A 887 -21.24 -22.78 18.40
C LEU A 887 -22.06 -21.55 17.95
N ILE A 888 -21.40 -20.42 17.66
CA ILE A 888 -22.08 -19.22 17.13
C ILE A 888 -22.42 -19.46 15.65
N PRO A 889 -23.71 -19.50 15.28
CA PRO A 889 -24.12 -19.78 13.92
C PRO A 889 -23.84 -18.58 13.00
N GLN A 890 -23.36 -18.86 11.79
CA GLN A 890 -22.91 -17.88 10.79
C GLN A 890 -23.98 -17.68 9.71
N ASP A 891 -23.94 -16.54 9.02
CA ASP A 891 -24.82 -16.31 7.87
C ASP A 891 -24.54 -17.31 6.74
N ILE A 892 -25.62 -17.81 6.13
CA ILE A 892 -25.52 -18.63 4.93
C ILE A 892 -25.23 -17.70 3.74
N PRO A 893 -24.19 -17.97 2.93
CA PRO A 893 -23.91 -17.20 1.71
C PRO A 893 -25.07 -17.24 0.70
N GLU A 894 -25.29 -16.13 -0.03
CA GLU A 894 -26.41 -16.00 -0.97
C GLU A 894 -26.37 -17.01 -2.12
N ASP A 895 -25.19 -17.39 -2.60
CA ASP A 895 -25.03 -18.43 -3.61
C ASP A 895 -25.57 -19.78 -3.11
N ILE A 896 -25.33 -20.12 -1.83
CA ILE A 896 -25.85 -21.33 -1.20
C ILE A 896 -27.37 -21.25 -1.00
N LYS A 897 -27.90 -20.11 -0.52
CA LYS A 897 -29.36 -19.93 -0.40
C LYS A 897 -30.08 -20.18 -1.72
N ASN A 898 -29.52 -19.67 -2.81
CA ASN A 898 -30.06 -19.85 -4.16
C ASN A 898 -29.96 -21.30 -4.66
N VAL A 899 -28.80 -21.95 -4.48
CA VAL A 899 -28.57 -23.34 -4.92
C VAL A 899 -29.51 -24.32 -4.21
N TYR A 900 -29.72 -24.15 -2.90
CA TYR A 900 -30.58 -25.03 -2.11
C TYR A 900 -32.04 -24.56 -2.06
N LYS A 901 -32.35 -23.39 -2.65
CA LYS A 901 -33.68 -22.76 -2.61
C LYS A 901 -34.23 -22.68 -1.18
N LEU A 902 -33.41 -22.16 -0.27
CA LEU A 902 -33.71 -22.13 1.15
C LEU A 902 -34.85 -21.14 1.43
N GLU A 903 -35.89 -21.62 2.10
CA GLU A 903 -36.93 -20.78 2.69
C GLU A 903 -36.68 -20.64 4.20
N GLU A 904 -37.08 -19.52 4.78
CA GLU A 904 -36.86 -19.20 6.20
C GLU A 904 -38.16 -19.22 6.99
N TRP A 905 -38.14 -19.78 8.20
CA TRP A 905 -39.29 -19.71 9.12
C TRP A 905 -39.68 -18.27 9.48
N ASN A 906 -38.72 -17.36 9.55
CA ASN A 906 -38.93 -15.96 9.93
C ASN A 906 -39.83 -15.21 8.96
N THR A 907 -39.86 -15.62 7.69
CA THR A 907 -40.74 -15.05 6.67
C THR A 907 -42.20 -15.52 6.80
N LYS A 908 -42.42 -16.69 7.40
CA LYS A 908 -43.74 -17.33 7.54
C LYS A 908 -44.37 -17.08 8.91
N LEU A 909 -43.55 -16.91 9.95
CA LEU A 909 -43.99 -16.77 11.33
C LEU A 909 -43.41 -15.49 11.94
N ARG A 910 -44.25 -14.45 12.04
CA ARG A 910 -43.86 -13.14 12.62
C ARG A 910 -43.33 -13.24 14.06
N ALA A 911 -43.70 -14.28 14.81
CA ALA A 911 -43.24 -14.53 16.17
C ALA A 911 -41.72 -14.77 16.27
N PHE A 912 -41.10 -15.39 15.25
CA PHE A 912 -39.65 -15.58 15.22
C PHE A 912 -38.90 -14.25 15.08
N LYS A 913 -39.43 -13.32 14.29
CA LYS A 913 -38.87 -11.97 14.18
C LYS A 913 -38.88 -11.23 15.52
N ASN A 914 -39.90 -11.44 16.35
CA ASN A 914 -39.95 -10.86 17.70
C ASN A 914 -38.94 -11.54 18.64
N LEU A 915 -38.76 -12.85 18.52
CA LEU A 915 -37.80 -13.62 19.31
C LEU A 915 -36.35 -13.25 18.95
N ASP A 916 -36.06 -13.06 17.66
CA ASP A 916 -34.76 -12.56 17.18
C ASP A 916 -34.46 -11.18 17.74
N LYS A 917 -35.42 -10.26 17.67
CA LYS A 917 -35.29 -8.92 18.24
C LYS A 917 -35.06 -8.98 19.75
N LEU A 918 -35.77 -9.85 20.46
CA LEU A 918 -35.59 -10.05 21.90
C LEU A 918 -34.20 -10.60 22.23
N LEU A 919 -33.71 -11.60 21.49
CA LEU A 919 -32.36 -12.15 21.67
C LEU A 919 -31.27 -11.12 21.37
N GLU A 920 -31.43 -10.35 20.28
CA GLU A 920 -30.52 -9.28 19.89
C GLU A 920 -30.48 -8.18 20.96
N SER A 921 -31.63 -7.68 21.39
CA SER A 921 -31.72 -6.67 22.44
C SER A 921 -31.20 -7.18 23.78
N THR A 922 -31.46 -8.44 24.14
CA THR A 922 -30.97 -9.02 25.40
C THR A 922 -29.46 -9.16 25.39
N SER A 923 -28.91 -9.67 24.28
CA SER A 923 -27.47 -9.83 24.10
C SER A 923 -26.76 -8.48 24.11
N THR A 924 -27.31 -7.50 23.41
CA THR A 924 -26.80 -6.12 23.39
C THR A 924 -26.85 -5.50 24.79
N ALA A 925 -27.98 -5.60 25.50
CA ALA A 925 -28.10 -5.10 26.87
C ALA A 925 -27.08 -5.75 27.81
N TYR A 926 -26.87 -7.07 27.72
CA TYR A 926 -25.88 -7.76 28.53
C TYR A 926 -24.45 -7.28 28.24
N GLN A 927 -24.08 -7.10 26.97
CA GLN A 927 -22.75 -6.56 26.63
C GLN A 927 -22.58 -5.12 27.10
N LEU A 928 -23.61 -4.28 26.98
CA LEU A 928 -23.56 -2.90 27.46
C LEU A 928 -23.43 -2.84 28.98
N ALA A 929 -24.13 -3.70 29.72
CA ALA A 929 -23.97 -3.81 31.17
C ALA A 929 -22.56 -4.25 31.57
N PHE A 930 -21.99 -5.24 30.87
CA PHE A 930 -20.61 -5.68 31.09
C PHE A 930 -19.59 -4.58 30.76
N HIS A 931 -19.82 -3.83 29.69
CA HIS A 931 -19.01 -2.67 29.34
C HIS A 931 -19.07 -1.60 30.44
N LEU A 932 -20.26 -1.24 30.92
CA LEU A 932 -20.43 -0.28 32.03
C LEU A 932 -19.72 -0.73 33.30
N ALA A 933 -19.77 -2.03 33.64
CA ALA A 933 -19.05 -2.57 34.79
C ALA A 933 -17.53 -2.41 34.67
N GLN A 934 -16.96 -2.51 33.47
CA GLN A 934 -15.52 -2.27 33.25
C GLN A 934 -15.12 -0.82 33.57
N LEU A 935 -16.03 0.15 33.42
CA LEU A 935 -15.76 1.57 33.65
C LEU A 935 -15.59 1.92 35.14
N GLU A 936 -15.98 1.01 36.06
CA GLU A 936 -15.69 1.15 37.49
C GLU A 936 -14.18 1.33 37.76
N TYR A 937 -13.33 0.85 36.86
CA TYR A 937 -11.89 1.08 36.88
C TYR A 937 -11.50 2.55 37.11
N PHE A 938 -12.26 3.50 36.55
CA PHE A 938 -11.97 4.93 36.67
C PHE A 938 -12.45 5.57 37.99
N SER A 939 -13.25 4.88 38.80
CA SER A 939 -13.81 5.43 40.05
C SER A 939 -12.76 5.82 41.09
N ASN A 940 -11.59 5.18 41.06
CA ASN A 940 -10.48 5.40 41.99
C ASN A 940 -9.29 6.13 41.35
N LYS A 941 -9.48 6.77 40.21
CA LYS A 941 -8.44 7.49 39.47
C LYS A 941 -8.62 9.00 39.58
N GLU A 942 -7.49 9.72 39.57
CA GLU A 942 -7.53 11.17 39.36
C GLU A 942 -7.86 11.46 37.90
N VAL A 943 -8.85 12.34 37.69
CA VAL A 943 -9.44 12.67 36.40
C VAL A 943 -9.57 14.19 36.33
N GLU A 944 -9.00 14.81 35.29
CA GLU A 944 -9.16 16.24 35.04
C GLU A 944 -10.59 16.59 34.58
N ASP A 945 -11.03 17.83 34.79
CA ASP A 945 -12.42 18.25 34.50
C ASP A 945 -12.86 17.91 33.06
N TYR A 946 -11.99 18.17 32.06
CA TYR A 946 -12.32 17.86 30.66
C TYR A 946 -12.31 16.35 30.35
N ASN A 947 -11.55 15.54 31.10
CA ASN A 947 -11.58 14.08 30.98
C ASN A 947 -12.85 13.50 31.63
N PHE A 948 -13.33 14.14 32.70
CA PHE A 948 -14.58 13.78 33.34
C PHE A 948 -15.76 14.00 32.39
N GLU A 949 -15.77 15.11 31.64
CA GLU A 949 -16.79 15.37 30.61
C GLU A 949 -16.84 14.26 29.54
N ILE A 950 -15.69 13.76 29.09
CA ILE A 950 -15.60 12.63 28.14
C ILE A 950 -16.23 11.37 28.73
N LEU A 951 -15.82 11.00 29.96
CA LEU A 951 -16.37 9.82 30.64
C LEU A 951 -17.88 9.95 30.89
N GLN A 952 -18.33 11.12 31.32
CA GLN A 952 -19.74 11.39 31.59
C GLN A 952 -20.59 11.31 30.32
N GLY A 953 -20.13 11.90 29.22
CA GLY A 953 -20.80 11.81 27.92
C GLY A 953 -20.97 10.37 27.46
N HIS A 954 -19.91 9.56 27.59
CA HIS A 954 -19.95 8.15 27.24
C HIS A 954 -20.88 7.32 28.14
N LEU A 955 -20.86 7.57 29.45
CA LEU A 955 -21.74 6.90 30.41
C LEU A 955 -23.21 7.18 30.11
N ILE A 956 -23.57 8.44 29.78
CA ILE A 956 -24.95 8.82 29.42
C ILE A 956 -25.37 8.08 28.14
N LYS A 957 -24.53 8.12 27.10
CA LYS A 957 -24.78 7.46 25.81
C LYS A 957 -25.01 5.95 26.00
N THR A 958 -24.07 5.27 26.66
CA THR A 958 -24.12 3.81 26.86
C THR A 958 -25.28 3.39 27.77
N SER A 959 -25.54 4.15 28.84
CA SER A 959 -26.64 3.85 29.76
C SER A 959 -28.01 4.02 29.10
N THR A 960 -28.16 5.01 28.21
CA THR A 960 -29.40 5.22 27.45
C THR A 960 -29.67 4.03 26.53
N LEU A 961 -28.67 3.62 25.75
CA LEU A 961 -28.81 2.47 24.84
C LEU A 961 -29.03 1.15 25.59
N PHE A 962 -28.40 0.98 26.76
CA PHE A 962 -28.65 -0.15 27.64
C PHE A 962 -30.11 -0.19 28.09
N GLN A 963 -30.68 0.94 28.52
CA GLN A 963 -32.07 1.04 28.93
C GLN A 963 -33.03 0.73 27.77
N GLU A 964 -32.77 1.25 26.56
CA GLU A 964 -33.58 1.00 25.36
C GLU A 964 -33.59 -0.49 24.97
N ASN A 965 -32.43 -1.14 25.00
CA ASN A 965 -32.31 -2.56 24.68
C ASN A 965 -32.91 -3.43 25.79
N LEU A 966 -32.73 -3.08 27.05
CA LEU A 966 -33.37 -3.79 28.16
C LEU A 966 -34.90 -3.69 28.07
N GLN A 967 -35.44 -2.50 27.78
CA GLN A 967 -36.88 -2.31 27.56
C GLN A 967 -37.40 -3.07 26.35
N SER A 968 -36.61 -3.18 25.28
CA SER A 968 -36.96 -3.98 24.09
C SER A 968 -36.91 -5.49 24.33
N SER A 969 -36.21 -5.93 25.38
CA SER A 969 -36.04 -7.34 25.76
C SER A 969 -37.12 -7.86 26.72
N ILE A 970 -37.80 -6.95 27.42
CA ILE A 970 -38.90 -7.22 28.36
C ILE A 970 -40.22 -7.15 27.59
#